data_AF-A0A7C3FAN5-F1
#
_entry.id   AF-A0A7C3FAN5-F1
#
_cell.length_a   1.000
_cell.length_b   1.000
_cell.length_c   1.000
_cell.angle_alpha   90.00
_cell.angle_beta   90.00
_cell.angle_gamma   90.00
#
_symmetry.space_group_name_H-M   'P 1'
#
loop_
_entity.id
_entity.type
_entity.pdbx_description
1 polymer ?
#
loop_
_entity_poly.entity_id
_entity_poly.type
_entity_poly.pdbx_seq_one_letter_code
_entity_poly.pdbx_strand_id
1 'polypeptide(L)'
;MKKILSLLLVLCLLSSFFATVVPVQSGQPKIYTPYDPAILGPEFREKDLPIDNSPDLISGSSSPSSDLVYLENKTWLVLDDYYGRYRFRDFGLVAEGDFTEIWVALNLSYPVGDPRPTPVITSSQVSYLLAEFENNIYPTLTNYFAEPDFLDGSFSLLEYLGYFPEGYYFNEDGKIVILISNIMDENYYDPTYPVYIAGFYSPSFEVYFDRNIISIDAYDWANRVGPSAARPYLYESIFAHEFQHLIHDDWQPADELFINEGCSEFTRLICGYGPDYRRYNQFFATPDNSLTEWGDQGDINILADYGAVALWTIYLEDHYPGILRQFFLSGVGGIEGLNLALSSYRTNFNAVFHNWRLANLLRTSLIGGGIYNYFSINLNAPGVSQVKMNQIKYQYVPWTYGSSFGTTKTALGYDTGIKEIATYGTDYVKFTDWNTRGTIYFDGNDYATLEMGWELIGDVWYSGSGVDLIDTSIVGEGYVNPANPFLTFETYYDIEEYWDFGFVQVSTDGGASWTSLSNEYTTFEHDVNALPAIIENLPGLTCTSDDWVNMEFNLSDYAGSFVKIRFRYMTDWATTYEGWYVTNVQLSGSPMALAKLQLPVNFQVTVVQAVYIFGRTVLIPVDMFVNSNTETGRTYSIATKPGYTILVVTPIMASGTADYKFTVVPSAR
;
A
#
# COMPACT_ATOMS: atom_id res chain seq x y z
N MET A 1 72.18 -19.43 12.32
CA MET A 1 70.91 -19.07 12.98
C MET A 1 71.08 -17.76 13.72
N LYS A 2 70.97 -16.68 12.94
CA LYS A 2 71.19 -15.25 13.25
C LYS A 2 71.53 -14.58 11.90
N LYS A 3 70.83 -13.47 11.56
CA LYS A 3 71.23 -12.32 10.71
C LYS A 3 71.81 -12.56 9.29
N ILE A 4 71.80 -11.44 8.54
CA ILE A 4 72.65 -11.05 7.38
C ILE A 4 72.11 -11.48 6.01
N LEU A 5 72.15 -10.70 4.92
CA LEU A 5 72.43 -9.28 4.59
C LEU A 5 72.59 -9.28 3.06
N SER A 6 72.40 -8.15 2.37
CA SER A 6 73.21 -7.63 1.24
C SER A 6 72.39 -6.57 0.47
N LEU A 7 72.91 -5.45 0.00
CA LEU A 7 74.17 -4.73 0.16
C LEU A 7 74.00 -3.35 -0.53
N LEU A 8 74.58 -2.31 0.07
CA LEU A 8 75.04 -1.00 -0.45
C LEU A 8 74.63 -0.51 -1.87
N LEU A 9 74.23 0.76 -1.97
CA LEU A 9 75.12 1.82 -2.46
C LEU A 9 74.70 3.23 -2.01
N VAL A 10 75.69 4.02 -1.57
CA VAL A 10 75.64 5.45 -1.22
C VAL A 10 76.31 6.22 -2.37
N LEU A 11 75.73 7.34 -2.85
CA LEU A 11 76.38 8.67 -2.89
C LEU A 11 75.52 9.76 -3.58
N CYS A 12 75.31 10.84 -2.81
CA CYS A 12 75.36 12.28 -3.12
C CYS A 12 74.94 12.82 -4.51
N LEU A 13 74.04 13.81 -4.54
CA LEU A 13 74.38 15.24 -4.71
C LEU A 13 73.13 16.14 -4.72
N LEU A 14 73.34 17.37 -4.25
CA LEU A 14 72.43 18.50 -4.22
C LEU A 14 71.69 18.74 -5.55
N SER A 15 70.45 19.25 -5.49
CA SER A 15 70.09 20.57 -6.05
C SER A 15 68.57 20.81 -6.14
N SER A 16 68.23 22.09 -5.97
CA SER A 16 67.13 22.83 -6.60
C SER A 16 65.67 22.51 -6.26
N PHE A 17 65.05 23.51 -5.61
CA PHE A 17 63.66 23.91 -5.76
C PHE A 17 63.21 23.84 -7.23
N PHE A 18 62.15 23.06 -7.50
CA PHE A 18 61.14 23.37 -8.51
C PHE A 18 59.81 22.79 -8.04
N ALA A 19 58.76 23.62 -8.12
CA ALA A 19 57.40 23.31 -7.71
C ALA A 19 56.87 22.07 -8.44
N THR A 20 56.51 21.04 -7.68
CA THR A 20 55.68 19.94 -8.16
C THR A 20 54.22 20.34 -7.98
N VAL A 21 53.58 20.64 -9.11
CA VAL A 21 52.12 20.66 -9.21
C VAL A 21 51.65 19.24 -8.88
N VAL A 22 51.15 19.05 -7.66
CA VAL A 22 50.34 17.89 -7.33
C VAL A 22 49.07 18.03 -8.17
N PRO A 23 48.72 17.06 -9.04
CA PRO A 23 47.42 17.11 -9.68
C PRO A 23 46.38 17.07 -8.57
N VAL A 24 45.62 18.16 -8.45
CA VAL A 24 44.35 18.14 -7.74
C VAL A 24 43.53 17.07 -8.44
N GLN A 25 43.40 15.92 -7.80
CA GLN A 25 42.37 14.97 -8.15
C GLN A 25 41.08 15.72 -7.84
N SER A 26 40.47 16.31 -8.87
CA SER A 26 39.11 16.81 -8.77
C SER A 26 38.29 15.59 -8.37
N GLY A 27 37.85 15.57 -7.10
CA GLY A 27 36.81 14.65 -6.69
C GLY A 27 35.67 14.87 -7.66
N GLN A 28 35.43 13.89 -8.52
CA GLN A 28 34.16 13.81 -9.21
C GLN A 28 33.11 13.86 -8.09
N PRO A 29 32.12 14.77 -8.15
CA PRO A 29 31.01 14.69 -7.21
C PRO A 29 30.47 13.27 -7.31
N LYS A 30 30.43 12.56 -6.18
CA LYS A 30 29.69 11.30 -6.12
C LYS A 30 28.27 11.67 -6.48
N ILE A 31 27.83 11.23 -7.66
CA ILE A 31 26.45 11.37 -8.10
C ILE A 31 25.66 10.44 -7.17
N TYR A 32 25.11 10.99 -6.10
CA TYR A 32 24.07 10.31 -5.35
C TYR A 32 22.89 10.19 -6.31
N THR A 33 22.48 8.96 -6.60
CA THR A 33 21.21 8.70 -7.29
C THR A 33 20.11 9.46 -6.55
N PRO A 34 19.25 10.24 -7.24
CA PRO A 34 18.19 10.97 -6.56
C PRO A 34 17.25 9.97 -5.87
N TYR A 35 17.09 10.06 -4.54
CA TYR A 35 16.21 9.18 -3.77
C TYR A 35 14.76 9.33 -4.25
N ASP A 36 14.06 8.22 -4.35
CA ASP A 36 12.64 8.19 -4.69
C ASP A 36 11.80 8.45 -3.43
N PRO A 37 10.85 9.40 -3.48
CA PRO A 37 9.96 9.67 -2.36
C PRO A 37 8.97 8.52 -2.19
N ALA A 38 8.88 7.99 -0.98
CA ALA A 38 7.73 7.25 -0.51
C ALA A 38 6.84 8.18 0.31
N ILE A 39 5.56 7.83 0.36
CA ILE A 39 4.64 8.38 1.34
C ILE A 39 4.48 7.29 2.38
N LEU A 40 4.53 7.66 3.66
CA LEU A 40 4.40 6.67 4.72
C LEU A 40 2.98 6.10 4.66
N GLY A 41 2.89 4.78 4.54
CA GLY A 41 1.63 4.10 4.29
C GLY A 41 0.66 4.13 5.48
N PRO A 42 -0.55 3.62 5.27
CA PRO A 42 -1.61 3.57 6.28
C PRO A 42 -1.25 2.81 7.56
N GLU A 43 -0.37 1.79 7.47
CA GLU A 43 0.09 0.98 8.60
C GLU A 43 0.71 1.80 9.74
N PHE A 44 1.16 3.02 9.49
CA PHE A 44 1.67 3.92 10.51
C PHE A 44 0.58 4.71 11.23
N ARG A 45 -0.52 5.02 10.53
CA ARG A 45 -1.56 5.94 11.02
C ARG A 45 -2.30 5.39 12.24
N GLU A 46 -2.25 4.07 12.42
CA GLU A 46 -2.92 3.36 13.49
C GLU A 46 -1.97 2.90 14.64
N LYS A 47 -0.65 3.16 14.54
CA LYS A 47 0.36 2.69 15.51
C LYS A 47 0.44 3.56 16.77
N ASP A 48 0.13 2.97 17.93
CA ASP A 48 0.40 3.56 19.25
C ASP A 48 1.89 3.47 19.59
N LEU A 49 2.64 4.52 19.24
CA LEU A 49 4.09 4.54 19.45
C LEU A 49 4.50 5.18 20.78
N PRO A 50 5.52 4.64 21.47
CA PRO A 50 6.01 5.21 22.71
C PRO A 50 6.67 6.57 22.47
N ILE A 51 6.43 7.52 23.37
CA ILE A 51 7.17 8.79 23.42
C ILE A 51 8.51 8.57 24.12
N ASP A 52 9.60 8.68 23.36
CA ASP A 52 10.96 8.69 23.92
C ASP A 52 11.33 10.09 24.43
N ASN A 53 11.38 10.21 25.76
CA ASN A 53 11.76 11.41 26.49
C ASN A 53 13.28 11.66 26.50
N SER A 54 14.08 10.82 25.85
CA SER A 54 15.52 11.02 25.73
C SER A 54 15.82 12.28 24.92
N PRO A 55 16.73 13.15 25.40
CA PRO A 55 17.08 14.37 24.69
C PRO A 55 17.57 14.04 23.27
N ASP A 56 17.25 14.89 22.30
CA ASP A 56 17.74 14.70 20.93
C ASP A 56 19.28 14.73 20.94
N LEU A 57 19.91 13.56 20.77
CA LEU A 57 21.36 13.37 20.98
C LEU A 57 22.21 14.00 19.86
N ILE A 58 21.60 14.81 19.00
CA ILE A 58 22.25 15.45 17.87
C ILE A 58 22.97 16.72 18.35
N SER A 59 24.21 16.54 18.81
CA SER A 59 25.10 17.66 19.12
C SER A 59 25.59 18.32 17.82
N GLY A 60 24.86 19.33 17.36
CA GLY A 60 25.25 20.15 16.21
C GLY A 60 24.25 21.26 15.94
N SER A 61 24.51 22.46 16.46
CA SER A 61 23.73 23.65 16.10
C SER A 61 24.12 24.08 14.68
N SER A 62 23.53 23.47 13.65
CA SER A 62 23.48 24.11 12.33
C SER A 62 22.04 24.48 12.05
N SER A 63 21.74 25.78 12.16
CA SER A 63 20.46 26.33 11.75
C SER A 63 20.12 25.94 10.31
N PRO A 64 18.85 25.62 10.02
CA PRO A 64 18.35 25.47 8.66
C PRO A 64 18.49 26.80 7.93
N SER A 65 19.43 26.90 6.99
CA SER A 65 19.70 28.10 6.18
C SER A 65 19.97 29.40 6.98
N SER A 66 20.59 30.39 6.34
CA SER A 66 20.88 31.68 6.98
C SER A 66 19.76 32.72 6.83
N ASP A 67 18.69 32.43 6.07
CA ASP A 67 17.67 33.42 5.69
C ASP A 67 16.27 33.19 6.29
N LEU A 68 16.02 32.08 6.98
CA LEU A 68 14.75 31.86 7.71
C LEU A 68 14.65 32.78 8.93
N VAL A 69 13.47 33.35 9.15
CA VAL A 69 13.14 34.17 10.31
C VAL A 69 12.12 33.43 11.16
N TYR A 70 12.51 33.06 12.38
CA TYR A 70 11.63 32.38 13.32
C TYR A 70 10.85 33.42 14.14
N LEU A 71 9.53 33.39 14.00
CA LEU A 71 8.59 34.28 14.68
C LEU A 71 8.34 33.83 16.12
N GLU A 72 8.29 32.51 16.32
CA GLU A 72 8.04 31.83 17.58
C GLU A 72 8.75 30.47 17.56
N ASN A 73 9.10 29.92 18.73
CA ASN A 73 9.60 28.56 18.86
C ASN A 73 8.65 27.73 19.74
N LYS A 74 8.34 26.51 19.31
CA LYS A 74 7.57 25.51 20.06
C LYS A 74 8.19 24.13 19.92
N THR A 75 7.94 23.26 20.88
CA THR A 75 8.32 21.85 20.83
C THR A 75 7.14 21.04 20.31
N TRP A 76 7.39 20.18 19.32
CA TRP A 76 6.41 19.28 18.71
C TRP A 76 6.92 17.84 18.77
N LEU A 77 6.02 16.87 18.60
CA LEU A 77 6.40 15.49 18.37
C LEU A 77 6.77 15.31 16.90
N VAL A 78 7.75 14.45 16.68
CA VAL A 78 8.14 13.94 15.37
C VAL A 78 8.21 12.43 15.43
N LEU A 79 8.00 11.80 14.29
CA LEU A 79 8.18 10.37 14.12
C LEU A 79 9.67 10.03 13.93
N ASP A 80 10.15 9.07 14.73
CA ASP A 80 11.36 8.27 14.50
C ASP A 80 10.94 6.88 14.02
N ASP A 81 10.63 6.78 12.73
CA ASP A 81 10.06 5.60 12.07
C ASP A 81 11.00 4.41 12.18
N TYR A 82 12.30 4.64 11.96
CA TYR A 82 13.35 3.62 12.06
C TYR A 82 13.38 2.88 13.41
N TYR A 83 13.03 3.58 14.49
CA TYR A 83 13.00 3.01 15.84
C TYR A 83 11.56 2.77 16.37
N GLY A 84 10.53 3.04 15.57
CA GLY A 84 9.13 2.89 15.96
C GLY A 84 8.76 3.68 17.21
N ARG A 85 9.04 4.99 17.23
CA ARG A 85 8.79 5.84 18.42
C ARG A 85 8.55 7.30 18.07
N TYR A 86 7.89 8.03 18.97
CA TYR A 86 7.79 9.49 18.89
C TYR A 86 8.89 10.16 19.70
N ARG A 87 9.32 11.35 19.24
CA ARG A 87 10.34 12.16 19.91
C ARG A 87 9.96 13.63 19.92
N PHE A 88 10.32 14.34 20.98
CA PHE A 88 10.18 15.79 21.01
C PHE A 88 11.29 16.47 20.20
N ARG A 89 10.92 17.46 19.40
CA ARG A 89 11.84 18.31 18.64
C ARG A 89 11.37 19.76 18.65
N ASP A 90 12.33 20.68 18.72
CA ASP A 90 12.04 22.11 18.67
C ASP A 90 11.91 22.58 17.22
N PHE A 91 10.86 23.34 16.97
CA PHE A 91 10.57 24.01 15.70
C PHE A 91 10.46 25.51 15.92
N GLY A 92 10.68 26.26 14.86
CA GLY A 92 10.28 27.66 14.82
C GLY A 92 9.26 27.93 13.72
N LEU A 93 8.26 28.75 14.03
CA LEU A 93 7.27 29.26 13.09
C LEU A 93 7.97 30.21 12.13
N VAL A 94 7.93 29.89 10.83
CA VAL A 94 8.63 30.67 9.79
C VAL A 94 7.69 31.42 8.86
N ALA A 95 6.44 30.98 8.75
CA ALA A 95 5.41 31.66 7.97
C ALA A 95 4.02 31.26 8.47
N GLU A 96 3.06 32.17 8.29
CA GLU A 96 1.68 32.00 8.74
C GLU A 96 0.75 32.66 7.71
N GLY A 97 -0.34 31.98 7.36
CA GLY A 97 -1.41 32.42 6.47
C GLY A 97 -2.74 32.55 7.20
N ASP A 98 -3.84 32.58 6.43
CA ASP A 98 -5.19 32.62 6.99
C ASP A 98 -5.60 31.24 7.51
N PHE A 99 -5.20 30.16 6.80
CA PHE A 99 -5.55 28.78 7.14
C PHE A 99 -4.40 27.98 7.78
N THR A 100 -3.15 28.44 7.63
CA THR A 100 -1.97 27.57 7.82
C THR A 100 -0.83 28.21 8.60
N GLU A 101 -0.14 27.41 9.41
CA GLU A 101 1.14 27.74 10.05
C GLU A 101 2.23 26.81 9.51
N ILE A 102 3.37 27.36 9.06
CA ILE A 102 4.52 26.57 8.64
C ILE A 102 5.62 26.65 9.68
N TRP A 103 5.94 25.50 10.27
CA TRP A 103 6.96 25.32 11.29
C TRP A 103 8.13 24.53 10.72
N VAL A 104 9.36 25.00 10.95
CA VAL A 104 10.58 24.31 10.51
C VAL A 104 11.39 23.90 11.73
N ALA A 105 11.80 22.63 11.78
CA ALA A 105 12.63 22.12 12.86
C ALA A 105 13.92 22.93 12.97
N LEU A 106 14.31 23.31 14.19
CA LEU A 106 15.51 24.11 14.44
C LEU A 106 16.81 23.37 14.09
N ASN A 107 16.71 22.05 13.89
CA ASN A 107 17.80 21.20 13.42
C ASN A 107 17.28 20.23 12.35
N LEU A 108 17.87 20.32 11.14
CA LEU A 108 17.60 19.41 10.03
C LEU A 108 18.75 18.44 9.77
N SER A 109 19.82 18.48 10.56
CA SER A 109 21.01 17.67 10.29
C SER A 109 20.74 16.17 10.36
N TYR A 110 21.46 15.43 9.52
CA TYR A 110 21.63 13.99 9.65
C TYR A 110 22.43 13.62 10.91
N PRO A 111 22.42 12.34 11.31
CA PRO A 111 23.24 11.85 12.43
C PRO A 111 24.73 12.20 12.29
N VAL A 112 25.41 12.33 13.44
CA VAL A 112 26.84 12.65 13.48
C VAL A 112 27.64 11.60 12.69
N GLY A 113 28.43 12.06 11.72
CA GLY A 113 29.26 11.20 10.87
C GLY A 113 28.65 10.91 9.49
N ASP A 114 27.41 11.32 9.24
CA ASP A 114 26.79 11.24 7.92
C ASP A 114 27.54 12.13 6.90
N PRO A 115 27.82 11.64 5.67
CA PRO A 115 28.55 12.40 4.66
C PRO A 115 27.71 13.45 3.92
N ARG A 116 26.38 13.45 4.08
CA ARG A 116 25.46 14.35 3.36
C ARG A 116 25.43 15.73 4.02
N PRO A 117 25.25 16.80 3.22
CA PRO A 117 25.03 18.13 3.78
C PRO A 117 23.66 18.20 4.48
N THR A 118 23.57 19.02 5.53
CA THR A 118 22.29 19.39 6.16
C THR A 118 21.32 19.92 5.09
N PRO A 119 20.06 19.44 5.06
CA PRO A 119 19.01 20.00 4.21
C PRO A 119 18.87 21.52 4.40
N VAL A 120 18.55 22.22 3.31
CA VAL A 120 18.44 23.68 3.28
C VAL A 120 17.06 24.06 2.76
N ILE A 121 16.34 24.84 3.54
CA ILE A 121 15.04 25.44 3.20
C ILE A 121 15.20 26.96 3.20
N THR A 122 14.69 27.64 2.18
CA THR A 122 14.78 29.10 2.08
C THR A 122 13.45 29.79 2.35
N SER A 123 13.50 31.06 2.77
CA SER A 123 12.30 31.87 3.01
C SER A 123 11.43 32.01 1.75
N SER A 124 12.05 32.00 0.56
CA SER A 124 11.31 32.05 -0.71
C SER A 124 10.54 30.76 -1.00
N GLN A 125 11.09 29.60 -0.66
CA GLN A 125 10.40 28.31 -0.83
C GLN A 125 9.22 28.19 0.14
N VAL A 126 9.44 28.55 1.40
CA VAL A 126 8.37 28.60 2.42
C VAL A 126 7.25 29.55 1.98
N SER A 127 7.59 30.78 1.57
CA SER A 127 6.59 31.75 1.11
C SER A 127 5.81 31.25 -0.11
N TYR A 128 6.48 30.55 -1.02
CA TYR A 128 5.85 29.95 -2.19
C TYR A 128 4.89 28.82 -1.80
N LEU A 129 5.30 27.89 -0.95
CA LEU A 129 4.46 26.77 -0.51
C LEU A 129 3.30 27.22 0.37
N LEU A 130 3.50 28.23 1.22
CA LEU A 130 2.39 28.87 1.94
C LEU A 130 1.36 29.43 0.95
N ALA A 131 1.82 30.17 -0.07
CA ALA A 131 0.93 30.73 -1.07
C ALA A 131 0.22 29.64 -1.89
N GLU A 132 0.89 28.55 -2.25
CA GLU A 132 0.25 27.39 -2.89
C GLU A 132 -0.80 26.75 -1.98
N PHE A 133 -0.49 26.58 -0.69
CA PHE A 133 -1.45 25.98 0.23
C PHE A 133 -2.71 26.84 0.39
N GLU A 134 -2.54 28.12 0.69
CA GLU A 134 -3.64 29.07 0.94
C GLU A 134 -4.50 29.33 -0.29
N ASN A 135 -3.89 29.46 -1.48
CA ASN A 135 -4.59 29.93 -2.67
C ASN A 135 -4.98 28.81 -3.64
N ASN A 136 -4.41 27.60 -3.49
CA ASN A 136 -4.66 26.48 -4.39
C ASN A 136 -5.07 25.22 -3.62
N ILE A 137 -4.21 24.66 -2.77
CA ILE A 137 -4.43 23.35 -2.15
C ILE A 137 -5.65 23.37 -1.24
N TYR A 138 -5.66 24.22 -0.21
CA TYR A 138 -6.74 24.32 0.75
C TYR A 138 -8.12 24.53 0.09
N PRO A 139 -8.33 25.58 -0.73
CA PRO A 139 -9.64 25.80 -1.36
C PRO A 139 -10.01 24.72 -2.38
N THR A 140 -9.04 24.08 -3.05
CA THR A 140 -9.34 23.00 -4.00
C THR A 140 -9.81 21.74 -3.28
N LEU A 141 -9.07 21.31 -2.25
CA LEU A 141 -9.36 20.07 -1.54
C LEU A 141 -10.62 20.21 -0.68
N THR A 142 -10.81 21.32 0.03
CA THR A 142 -12.01 21.52 0.86
C THR A 142 -13.28 21.63 0.03
N ASN A 143 -13.21 22.22 -1.17
CA ASN A 143 -14.35 22.29 -2.07
C ASN A 143 -14.65 20.95 -2.76
N TYR A 144 -13.62 20.16 -3.07
CA TYR A 144 -13.78 18.88 -3.75
C TYR A 144 -14.18 17.75 -2.78
N PHE A 145 -13.45 17.59 -1.68
CA PHE A 145 -13.68 16.59 -0.64
C PHE A 145 -14.58 17.20 0.45
N ALA A 146 -13.98 17.76 1.50
CA ALA A 146 -14.67 18.42 2.59
C ALA A 146 -13.72 19.29 3.43
N GLU A 147 -14.28 20.10 4.34
CA GLU A 147 -13.50 20.81 5.35
C GLU A 147 -13.04 19.84 6.45
N PRO A 148 -11.80 19.97 6.96
CA PRO A 148 -11.35 19.19 8.11
C PRO A 148 -12.08 19.63 9.39
N ASP A 149 -12.04 18.77 10.41
CA ASP A 149 -12.57 19.10 11.72
C ASP A 149 -11.84 20.30 12.34
N PHE A 150 -12.55 21.05 13.19
CA PHE A 150 -11.96 22.21 13.85
C PHE A 150 -11.20 21.78 15.10
N LEU A 151 -9.88 21.92 15.06
CA LEU A 151 -8.96 21.59 16.14
C LEU A 151 -8.08 22.81 16.49
N ASP A 152 -8.25 23.36 17.69
CA ASP A 152 -7.64 24.63 18.11
C ASP A 152 -6.58 24.49 19.21
N GLY A 153 -6.35 23.29 19.74
CA GLY A 153 -5.35 22.96 20.75
C GLY A 153 -5.88 22.98 22.18
N SER A 154 -7.15 23.36 22.39
CA SER A 154 -7.76 23.47 23.72
C SER A 154 -7.85 22.14 24.48
N PHE A 155 -7.84 21.01 23.77
CA PHE A 155 -7.96 19.66 24.31
C PHE A 155 -6.71 18.80 24.14
N SER A 156 -5.53 19.42 23.96
CA SER A 156 -4.26 18.71 23.77
C SER A 156 -4.02 17.66 24.86
N LEU A 157 -3.87 16.39 24.45
CA LEU A 157 -3.56 15.30 25.37
C LEU A 157 -2.18 15.50 26.03
N LEU A 158 -1.20 16.09 25.33
CA LEU A 158 0.11 16.36 25.92
C LEU A 158 0.05 17.39 27.05
N GLU A 159 -0.81 18.40 26.94
CA GLU A 159 -1.07 19.36 28.02
C GLU A 159 -1.79 18.67 29.18
N TYR A 160 -2.79 17.84 28.90
CA TYR A 160 -3.50 17.06 29.91
C TYR A 160 -2.57 16.11 30.69
N LEU A 161 -1.63 15.45 30.00
CA LEU A 161 -0.62 14.57 30.58
C LEU A 161 0.50 15.33 31.31
N GLY A 162 0.50 16.66 31.24
CA GLY A 162 1.45 17.52 31.96
C GLY A 162 2.83 17.63 31.30
N TYR A 163 2.96 17.28 30.01
CA TYR A 163 4.19 17.54 29.26
C TYR A 163 4.40 19.03 28.99
N PHE A 164 3.30 19.76 28.74
CA PHE A 164 3.30 21.19 28.46
C PHE A 164 2.24 21.92 29.30
N PRO A 165 2.39 23.23 29.56
CA PRO A 165 1.38 24.01 30.28
C PRO A 165 0.09 24.16 29.45
N GLU A 166 -1.03 24.40 30.12
CA GLU A 166 -2.32 24.69 29.48
C GLU A 166 -2.23 25.86 28.49
N GLY A 167 -2.78 25.67 27.29
CA GLY A 167 -2.79 26.63 26.20
C GLY A 167 -1.48 26.73 25.42
N TYR A 168 -0.56 25.75 25.55
CA TYR A 168 0.71 25.73 24.82
C TYR A 168 0.50 25.56 23.32
N TYR A 169 -0.44 24.70 22.91
CA TYR A 169 -0.77 24.45 21.50
C TYR A 169 -1.97 25.26 20.99
N PHE A 170 -2.61 26.04 21.86
CA PHE A 170 -3.80 26.83 21.50
C PHE A 170 -3.54 27.83 20.36
N ASN A 171 -4.44 27.84 19.37
CA ASN A 171 -4.54 28.82 18.29
C ASN A 171 -6.03 29.09 18.01
N GLU A 172 -6.51 30.32 18.24
CA GLU A 172 -7.94 30.65 18.18
C GLU A 172 -8.61 30.42 16.81
N ASP A 173 -7.82 30.40 15.74
CA ASP A 173 -8.29 30.20 14.37
C ASP A 173 -8.23 28.73 13.93
N GLY A 174 -7.68 27.82 14.75
CA GLY A 174 -7.57 26.39 14.42
C GLY A 174 -6.73 26.11 13.18
N LYS A 175 -5.70 26.92 12.93
CA LYS A 175 -4.88 26.82 11.71
C LYS A 175 -4.22 25.46 11.55
N ILE A 176 -4.17 24.97 10.31
CA ILE A 176 -3.46 23.75 9.93
C ILE A 176 -1.96 23.96 10.14
N VAL A 177 -1.34 23.03 10.84
CA VAL A 177 0.08 23.05 11.17
C VAL A 177 0.83 22.17 10.17
N ILE A 178 1.81 22.76 9.49
CA ILE A 178 2.74 22.03 8.62
C ILE A 178 4.10 21.95 9.31
N LEU A 179 4.45 20.76 9.78
CA LEU A 179 5.73 20.48 10.44
C LEU A 179 6.76 20.03 9.40
N ILE A 180 7.78 20.85 9.18
CA ILE A 180 8.87 20.51 8.27
C ILE A 180 10.10 20.08 9.06
N SER A 181 10.56 18.84 8.82
CA SER A 181 11.74 18.28 9.47
C SER A 181 12.56 17.41 8.51
N ASN A 182 13.74 16.96 8.93
CA ASN A 182 14.42 15.84 8.26
C ASN A 182 13.86 14.57 8.95
N ILE A 183 12.91 13.92 8.28
CA ILE A 183 12.13 12.80 8.84
C ILE A 183 13.09 11.66 9.16
N MET A 184 12.91 11.02 10.33
CA MET A 184 13.82 9.99 10.83
C MET A 184 13.38 8.59 10.36
N ASP A 185 13.67 8.31 9.09
CA ASP A 185 13.42 7.03 8.42
C ASP A 185 14.73 6.23 8.17
N GLU A 186 14.67 5.12 7.42
CA GLU A 186 15.87 4.38 7.02
C GLU A 186 16.87 5.26 6.26
N ASN A 187 16.41 6.21 5.42
CA ASN A 187 17.30 7.11 4.69
C ASN A 187 18.04 8.05 5.63
N TYR A 188 17.39 8.54 6.68
CA TYR A 188 17.96 9.43 7.67
C TYR A 188 19.17 8.79 8.37
N TYR A 189 19.06 7.50 8.73
CA TYR A 189 20.13 6.76 9.41
C TYR A 189 21.11 6.05 8.46
N ASP A 190 20.68 5.65 7.27
CA ASP A 190 21.50 5.00 6.24
C ASP A 190 21.54 5.82 4.93
N PRO A 191 22.66 6.54 4.65
CA PRO A 191 22.79 7.32 3.42
C PRO A 191 22.81 6.48 2.13
N THR A 192 22.84 5.16 2.23
CA THR A 192 22.79 4.25 1.08
C THR A 192 21.39 3.71 0.79
N TYR A 193 20.43 3.91 1.70
CA TYR A 193 19.05 3.51 1.49
C TYR A 193 18.38 4.37 0.40
N PRO A 194 17.73 3.77 -0.62
CA PRO A 194 17.38 4.49 -1.86
C PRO A 194 16.06 5.28 -1.80
N VAL A 195 15.26 5.09 -0.76
CA VAL A 195 13.90 5.64 -0.59
C VAL A 195 13.87 6.48 0.68
N TYR A 196 13.02 7.49 0.75
CA TYR A 196 12.79 8.29 1.96
C TYR A 196 11.31 8.68 2.07
N ILE A 197 10.81 8.91 3.28
CA ILE A 197 9.47 9.42 3.56
C ILE A 197 9.44 10.90 3.21
N ALA A 198 8.64 11.29 2.21
CA ALA A 198 8.52 12.68 1.78
C ALA A 198 7.52 13.50 2.61
N GLY A 199 6.56 12.82 3.24
CA GLY A 199 5.55 13.38 4.11
C GLY A 199 4.70 12.27 4.72
N PHE A 200 3.94 12.65 5.76
CA PHE A 200 2.90 11.80 6.35
C PHE A 200 1.87 12.66 7.10
N TYR A 201 0.64 12.14 7.15
CA TYR A 201 -0.38 12.47 8.13
C TYR A 201 -0.46 11.37 9.20
N SER A 202 -0.84 11.73 10.44
CA SER A 202 -1.04 10.80 11.55
C SER A 202 -2.17 11.30 12.46
N PRO A 203 -3.25 10.52 12.66
CA PRO A 203 -4.35 10.90 13.55
C PRO A 203 -3.89 10.97 15.02
N SER A 204 -2.87 10.19 15.40
CA SER A 204 -2.23 10.30 16.71
C SER A 204 -1.72 11.72 17.01
N PHE A 205 -1.20 12.44 16.01
CA PHE A 205 -0.77 13.83 16.23
C PHE A 205 -1.95 14.74 16.52
N GLU A 206 -3.08 14.56 15.86
CA GLU A 206 -4.29 15.34 16.14
C GLU A 206 -4.78 15.11 17.57
N VAL A 207 -4.71 13.88 18.09
CA VAL A 207 -5.02 13.60 19.50
C VAL A 207 -4.01 14.25 20.45
N TYR A 208 -2.71 14.13 20.17
CA TYR A 208 -1.67 14.69 21.07
C TYR A 208 -1.72 16.20 21.16
N PHE A 209 -1.97 16.88 20.04
CA PHE A 209 -1.91 18.33 19.95
C PHE A 209 -3.27 19.01 19.98
N ASP A 210 -4.35 18.29 19.70
CA ASP A 210 -5.66 18.84 19.37
C ASP A 210 -5.54 19.89 18.24
N ARG A 211 -4.77 19.57 17.20
CA ARG A 211 -4.49 20.45 16.06
C ARG A 211 -4.41 19.65 14.77
N ASN A 212 -4.96 20.18 13.69
CA ASN A 212 -4.81 19.64 12.34
C ASN A 212 -3.33 19.72 11.89
N ILE A 213 -2.65 18.59 11.72
CA ILE A 213 -1.20 18.55 11.47
C ILE A 213 -0.83 17.62 10.32
N ILE A 214 0.03 18.11 9.42
CA ILE A 214 0.76 17.28 8.45
C ILE A 214 2.27 17.46 8.61
N SER A 215 3.03 16.40 8.34
CA SER A 215 4.49 16.41 8.42
C SER A 215 5.12 16.28 7.04
N ILE A 216 6.14 17.10 6.77
CA ILE A 216 6.82 17.16 5.47
C ILE A 216 8.33 17.05 5.66
N ASP A 217 8.97 16.30 4.77
CA ASP A 217 10.43 16.17 4.77
C ASP A 217 11.14 17.36 4.10
N ALA A 218 12.33 17.69 4.63
CA ALA A 218 13.14 18.83 4.19
C ALA A 218 14.09 18.51 3.02
N TYR A 219 14.14 17.26 2.54
CA TYR A 219 15.15 16.81 1.60
C TYR A 219 15.02 17.49 0.23
N ASP A 220 16.12 18.13 -0.21
CA ASP A 220 16.34 18.55 -1.60
C ASP A 220 15.26 19.47 -2.20
N TRP A 221 14.68 20.36 -1.38
CA TRP A 221 13.67 21.34 -1.83
C TRP A 221 14.15 22.19 -3.02
N ALA A 222 15.44 22.49 -3.10
CA ALA A 222 16.03 23.25 -4.20
C ALA A 222 15.78 22.64 -5.59
N ASN A 223 15.61 21.32 -5.68
CA ASN A 223 15.37 20.60 -6.93
C ASN A 223 13.95 20.03 -7.04
N ARG A 224 13.09 20.29 -6.06
CA ARG A 224 11.78 19.63 -5.89
C ARG A 224 10.59 20.58 -5.65
N VAL A 225 10.86 21.84 -5.32
CA VAL A 225 9.83 22.88 -5.09
C VAL A 225 9.75 23.81 -6.30
N GLY A 226 8.55 23.98 -6.83
CA GLY A 226 8.20 24.92 -7.88
C GLY A 226 8.23 24.33 -9.30
N PRO A 227 7.62 25.03 -10.27
CA PRO A 227 7.53 24.58 -11.67
C PRO A 227 8.87 24.43 -12.39
N SER A 228 9.90 25.15 -11.94
CA SER A 228 11.21 25.20 -12.60
C SER A 228 12.21 24.22 -12.00
N ALA A 229 11.79 23.45 -11.00
CA ALA A 229 12.64 22.47 -10.33
C ALA A 229 12.97 21.29 -11.26
N ALA A 230 14.04 20.55 -10.96
CA ALA A 230 14.40 19.35 -11.73
C ALA A 230 13.32 18.26 -11.63
N ARG A 231 12.62 18.20 -10.49
CA ARG A 231 11.40 17.41 -10.24
C ARG A 231 10.27 18.38 -9.86
N PRO A 232 9.58 18.98 -10.85
CA PRO A 232 8.65 20.06 -10.59
C PRO A 232 7.41 19.57 -9.82
N TYR A 233 6.92 20.43 -8.93
CA TYR A 233 5.72 20.20 -8.12
C TYR A 233 5.75 18.93 -7.27
N LEU A 234 6.91 18.54 -6.75
CA LEU A 234 7.00 17.35 -5.90
C LEU A 234 6.40 17.67 -4.53
N TYR A 235 6.95 18.65 -3.80
CA TYR A 235 6.47 18.94 -2.45
C TYR A 235 5.09 19.60 -2.43
N GLU A 236 4.73 20.36 -3.46
CA GLU A 236 3.36 20.88 -3.62
C GLU A 236 2.34 19.72 -3.67
N SER A 237 2.67 18.65 -4.39
CA SER A 237 1.79 17.47 -4.42
C SER A 237 1.81 16.67 -3.11
N ILE A 238 2.92 16.65 -2.37
CA ILE A 238 2.97 16.01 -1.04
C ILE A 238 2.13 16.78 -0.04
N PHE A 239 2.21 18.12 -0.02
CA PHE A 239 1.34 18.95 0.83
C PHE A 239 -0.14 18.66 0.56
N ALA A 240 -0.54 18.55 -0.71
CA ALA A 240 -1.91 18.23 -1.08
C ALA A 240 -2.28 16.79 -0.70
N HIS A 241 -1.38 15.83 -0.89
CA HIS A 241 -1.59 14.43 -0.56
C HIS A 241 -1.81 14.23 0.94
N GLU A 242 -0.90 14.72 1.79
CA GLU A 242 -1.04 14.58 3.25
C GLU A 242 -2.24 15.37 3.80
N PHE A 243 -2.54 16.55 3.24
CA PHE A 243 -3.73 17.28 3.65
C PHE A 243 -5.02 16.55 3.26
N GLN A 244 -5.01 15.81 2.15
CA GLN A 244 -6.17 14.98 1.81
C GLN A 244 -6.30 13.80 2.77
N HIS A 245 -5.21 13.16 3.21
CA HIS A 245 -5.32 12.13 4.26
C HIS A 245 -5.93 12.66 5.55
N LEU A 246 -5.55 13.87 5.97
CA LEU A 246 -6.16 14.53 7.12
C LEU A 246 -7.67 14.67 6.95
N ILE A 247 -8.13 15.26 5.83
CA ILE A 247 -9.56 15.34 5.53
C ILE A 247 -10.20 13.94 5.42
N HIS A 248 -9.46 12.95 4.93
CA HIS A 248 -9.96 11.59 4.78
C HIS A 248 -10.29 10.98 6.13
N ASP A 249 -9.38 11.10 7.10
CA ASP A 249 -9.54 10.54 8.44
C ASP A 249 -10.80 11.09 9.14
N ASP A 250 -11.02 12.40 9.07
CA ASP A 250 -12.20 13.06 9.67
C ASP A 250 -13.54 12.54 9.11
N TRP A 251 -13.57 12.21 7.81
CA TRP A 251 -14.82 11.91 7.09
C TRP A 251 -15.05 10.43 6.86
N GLN A 252 -13.99 9.64 6.77
CA GLN A 252 -14.02 8.25 6.35
C GLN A 252 -12.82 7.45 6.90
N PRO A 253 -12.65 7.36 8.23
CA PRO A 253 -11.43 6.82 8.86
C PRO A 253 -11.21 5.32 8.59
N ALA A 254 -12.28 4.57 8.32
CA ALA A 254 -12.24 3.12 8.09
C ALA A 254 -12.29 2.73 6.60
N ASP A 255 -11.80 3.59 5.70
CA ASP A 255 -11.80 3.31 4.26
C ASP A 255 -10.74 2.26 3.85
N GLU A 256 -10.99 1.53 2.75
CA GLU A 256 -10.01 0.59 2.21
C GLU A 256 -8.78 1.34 1.66
N LEU A 257 -7.59 0.82 1.94
CA LEU A 257 -6.32 1.52 1.67
C LEU A 257 -6.18 2.02 0.23
N PHE A 258 -6.56 1.20 -0.75
CA PHE A 258 -6.35 1.54 -2.15
C PHE A 258 -7.13 2.79 -2.60
N ILE A 259 -8.34 3.00 -2.07
CA ILE A 259 -9.15 4.16 -2.45
C ILE A 259 -8.84 5.36 -1.56
N ASN A 260 -8.42 5.13 -0.31
CA ASN A 260 -7.81 6.16 0.53
C ASN A 260 -6.61 6.81 -0.17
N GLU A 261 -5.60 6.01 -0.50
CA GLU A 261 -4.41 6.43 -1.25
C GLU A 261 -4.76 6.94 -2.65
N GLY A 262 -5.77 6.35 -3.29
CA GLY A 262 -6.27 6.79 -4.59
C GLY A 262 -6.81 8.23 -4.57
N CYS A 263 -7.56 8.60 -3.53
CA CYS A 263 -8.06 9.96 -3.33
C CYS A 263 -6.90 10.94 -3.10
N SER A 264 -5.89 10.54 -2.33
CA SER A 264 -4.71 11.35 -2.02
C SER A 264 -3.81 11.56 -3.24
N GLU A 265 -3.59 10.52 -4.05
CA GLU A 265 -2.87 10.62 -5.33
C GLU A 265 -3.62 11.49 -6.36
N PHE A 266 -4.96 11.47 -6.34
CA PHE A 266 -5.78 12.28 -7.24
C PHE A 266 -5.61 13.79 -6.99
N THR A 267 -5.25 14.20 -5.77
CA THR A 267 -5.01 15.61 -5.40
C THR A 267 -4.01 16.29 -6.33
N ARG A 268 -2.98 15.56 -6.76
CA ARG A 268 -1.95 16.06 -7.68
C ARG A 268 -2.55 16.59 -8.97
N LEU A 269 -3.57 15.92 -9.50
CA LEU A 269 -4.22 16.32 -10.75
C LEU A 269 -5.15 17.52 -10.53
N ILE A 270 -6.00 17.49 -9.50
CA ILE A 270 -6.99 18.55 -9.25
C ILE A 270 -6.36 19.87 -8.79
N CYS A 271 -5.21 19.82 -8.11
CA CYS A 271 -4.41 21.02 -7.78
C CYS A 271 -3.57 21.53 -8.96
N GLY A 272 -3.57 20.84 -10.11
CA GLY A 272 -2.89 21.29 -11.33
C GLY A 272 -1.39 20.98 -11.41
N TYR A 273 -0.88 20.07 -10.58
CA TYR A 273 0.55 19.69 -10.54
C TYR A 273 0.96 18.68 -11.64
N GLY A 274 -0.01 18.23 -12.43
CA GLY A 274 0.20 17.39 -13.60
C GLY A 274 0.51 15.92 -13.28
N PRO A 275 0.67 15.07 -14.31
CA PRO A 275 0.82 13.63 -14.12
C PRO A 275 2.18 13.22 -13.55
N ASP A 276 2.21 12.19 -12.71
CA ASP A 276 3.45 11.51 -12.30
C ASP A 276 3.73 10.27 -13.17
N TYR A 277 4.26 10.52 -14.36
CA TYR A 277 4.64 9.44 -15.27
C TYR A 277 5.71 8.48 -14.70
N ARG A 278 6.45 8.86 -13.65
CA ARG A 278 7.43 7.96 -13.02
C ARG A 278 6.70 6.86 -12.26
N ARG A 279 5.73 7.21 -11.41
CA ARG A 279 4.88 6.24 -10.68
C ARG A 279 4.07 5.37 -11.64
N TYR A 280 3.49 5.94 -12.70
CA TYR A 280 2.72 5.15 -13.68
C TYR A 280 3.59 4.09 -14.38
N ASN A 281 4.87 4.41 -14.63
CA ASN A 281 5.82 3.47 -15.20
C ASN A 281 6.19 2.32 -14.25
N GLN A 282 6.13 2.52 -12.94
CA GLN A 282 6.33 1.44 -11.95
C GLN A 282 5.20 0.42 -12.10
N PHE A 283 3.95 0.87 -12.05
CA PHE A 283 2.79 0.00 -12.29
C PHE A 283 2.81 -0.69 -13.66
N PHE A 284 3.16 0.04 -14.73
CA PHE A 284 3.27 -0.59 -16.06
C PHE A 284 4.36 -1.67 -16.14
N ALA A 285 5.36 -1.68 -15.25
CA ALA A 285 6.36 -2.73 -15.18
C ALA A 285 5.88 -3.98 -14.42
N THR A 286 4.89 -3.82 -13.54
CA THR A 286 4.32 -4.88 -12.68
C THR A 286 2.78 -4.77 -12.67
N PRO A 287 2.12 -4.91 -13.83
CA PRO A 287 0.67 -4.67 -13.91
C PRO A 287 -0.18 -5.80 -13.29
N ASP A 288 0.49 -6.86 -12.85
CA ASP A 288 0.01 -7.94 -12.01
C ASP A 288 -0.04 -7.55 -10.52
N ASN A 289 0.52 -6.40 -10.13
CA ASN A 289 0.26 -5.76 -8.83
C ASN A 289 -1.23 -5.50 -8.69
N SER A 290 -1.77 -5.80 -7.53
CA SER A 290 -3.18 -5.61 -7.25
C SER A 290 -3.55 -4.13 -7.27
N LEU A 291 -4.81 -3.85 -7.63
CA LEU A 291 -5.41 -2.54 -7.37
C LEU A 291 -5.91 -2.43 -5.91
N THR A 292 -6.30 -3.53 -5.27
CA THR A 292 -7.07 -3.51 -4.01
C THR A 292 -6.36 -4.22 -2.86
N GLU A 293 -5.37 -5.06 -3.13
CA GLU A 293 -4.47 -5.65 -2.13
C GLU A 293 -3.17 -4.84 -2.13
N TRP A 294 -3.08 -3.88 -1.23
CA TRP A 294 -1.92 -3.00 -1.12
C TRP A 294 -0.67 -3.80 -0.72
N GLY A 295 0.44 -3.62 -1.44
CA GLY A 295 1.69 -4.29 -1.10
C GLY A 295 1.71 -5.80 -1.39
N ASP A 296 0.82 -6.30 -2.26
CA ASP A 296 0.74 -7.72 -2.66
C ASP A 296 2.05 -8.28 -3.23
N GLN A 297 2.95 -7.39 -3.66
CA GLN A 297 4.26 -7.71 -4.22
C GLN A 297 5.44 -7.31 -3.31
N GLY A 298 5.14 -6.99 -2.05
CA GLY A 298 6.07 -6.52 -1.03
C GLY A 298 6.55 -5.08 -1.23
N ASP A 299 7.15 -4.51 -0.19
CA ASP A 299 7.58 -3.11 -0.11
C ASP A 299 8.46 -2.66 -1.29
N ILE A 300 9.23 -3.60 -1.85
CA ILE A 300 10.10 -3.33 -2.99
C ILE A 300 9.36 -2.89 -4.25
N ASN A 301 8.05 -3.18 -4.34
CA ASN A 301 7.18 -2.81 -5.45
C ASN A 301 6.14 -1.75 -5.08
N ILE A 302 6.16 -1.18 -3.86
CA ILE A 302 5.11 -0.28 -3.34
C ILE A 302 4.79 0.93 -4.24
N LEU A 303 5.77 1.42 -5.00
CA LEU A 303 5.56 2.53 -5.94
C LEU A 303 4.62 2.15 -7.11
N ALA A 304 4.45 0.85 -7.38
CA ALA A 304 3.48 0.35 -8.35
C ALA A 304 2.05 0.50 -7.84
N ASP A 305 1.79 0.29 -6.54
CA ASP A 305 0.49 0.49 -5.90
C ASP A 305 0.03 1.95 -6.04
N TYR A 306 0.88 2.91 -5.66
CA TYR A 306 0.63 4.34 -5.89
C TYR A 306 0.35 4.65 -7.37
N GLY A 307 1.11 4.04 -8.28
CA GLY A 307 0.90 4.17 -9.72
C GLY A 307 -0.46 3.61 -10.18
N ALA A 308 -0.89 2.49 -9.61
CA ALA A 308 -2.16 1.83 -9.93
C ALA A 308 -3.34 2.69 -9.47
N VAL A 309 -3.35 3.12 -8.22
CA VAL A 309 -4.47 3.90 -7.66
C VAL A 309 -4.56 5.29 -8.26
N ALA A 310 -3.43 5.95 -8.57
CA ALA A 310 -3.42 7.21 -9.30
C ALA A 310 -4.05 7.07 -10.71
N LEU A 311 -3.69 6.03 -11.46
CA LEU A 311 -4.30 5.76 -12.77
C LEU A 311 -5.77 5.40 -12.64
N TRP A 312 -6.15 4.63 -11.61
CA TRP A 312 -7.53 4.24 -11.36
C TRP A 312 -8.44 5.42 -11.08
N THR A 313 -8.04 6.32 -10.18
CA THR A 313 -8.85 7.49 -9.80
C THR A 313 -8.96 8.52 -10.94
N ILE A 314 -7.88 8.73 -11.71
CA ILE A 314 -7.94 9.56 -12.91
C ILE A 314 -8.90 8.96 -13.94
N TYR A 315 -8.87 7.64 -14.16
CA TYR A 315 -9.79 6.98 -15.08
C TYR A 315 -11.24 7.09 -14.63
N LEU A 316 -11.49 6.87 -13.33
CA LEU A 316 -12.81 7.02 -12.73
C LEU A 316 -13.38 8.42 -13.02
N GLU A 317 -12.62 9.48 -12.73
CA GLU A 317 -13.08 10.86 -12.93
C GLU A 317 -13.21 11.27 -14.40
N ASP A 318 -12.35 10.75 -15.28
CA ASP A 318 -12.43 11.00 -16.72
C ASP A 318 -13.73 10.46 -17.34
N HIS A 319 -14.20 9.29 -16.88
CA HIS A 319 -15.36 8.60 -17.46
C HIS A 319 -16.64 8.75 -16.63
N TYR A 320 -16.51 9.08 -15.35
CA TYR A 320 -17.60 9.27 -14.40
C TYR A 320 -17.35 10.55 -13.57
N PRO A 321 -17.52 11.75 -14.16
CA PRO A 321 -17.10 12.99 -13.49
C PRO A 321 -17.82 13.25 -12.17
N GLY A 322 -17.05 13.50 -11.11
CA GLY A 322 -17.53 13.73 -9.74
C GLY A 322 -17.79 12.45 -8.95
N ILE A 323 -17.40 11.28 -9.45
CA ILE A 323 -17.59 10.00 -8.78
C ILE A 323 -16.79 9.88 -7.48
N LEU A 324 -15.55 10.37 -7.43
CA LEU A 324 -14.72 10.28 -6.23
C LEU A 324 -15.27 11.18 -5.12
N ARG A 325 -15.74 12.38 -5.48
CA ARG A 325 -16.47 13.23 -4.53
C ARG A 325 -17.76 12.58 -4.02
N GLN A 326 -18.52 11.91 -4.89
CA GLN A 326 -19.74 11.21 -4.48
C GLN A 326 -19.44 10.02 -3.57
N PHE A 327 -18.39 9.27 -3.89
CA PHE A 327 -17.87 8.18 -3.07
C PHE A 327 -17.49 8.69 -1.67
N PHE A 328 -16.59 9.68 -1.62
CA PHE A 328 -16.05 10.23 -0.39
C PHE A 328 -17.16 10.75 0.55
N LEU A 329 -18.09 11.54 0.00
CA LEU A 329 -19.21 12.09 0.78
C LEU A 329 -20.30 11.07 1.12
N SER A 330 -20.19 9.83 0.67
CA SER A 330 -21.14 8.77 1.06
C SER A 330 -20.84 8.21 2.45
N GLY A 331 -19.59 8.32 2.92
CA GLY A 331 -19.11 7.71 4.17
C GLY A 331 -19.08 6.17 4.14
N VAL A 332 -19.25 5.55 2.98
CA VAL A 332 -19.18 4.10 2.79
C VAL A 332 -17.86 3.77 2.10
N GLY A 333 -17.00 3.01 2.76
CA GLY A 333 -15.66 2.68 2.27
C GLY A 333 -15.61 1.71 1.10
N GLY A 334 -14.46 1.69 0.44
CA GLY A 334 -14.01 0.61 -0.43
C GLY A 334 -14.86 0.37 -1.67
N ILE A 335 -14.86 -0.89 -2.11
CA ILE A 335 -15.61 -1.31 -3.31
C ILE A 335 -17.12 -1.09 -3.12
N GLU A 336 -17.63 -1.21 -1.90
CA GLU A 336 -19.05 -0.98 -1.60
C GLU A 336 -19.46 0.47 -1.87
N GLY A 337 -18.71 1.44 -1.32
CA GLY A 337 -18.94 2.85 -1.56
C GLY A 337 -18.82 3.23 -3.03
N LEU A 338 -17.80 2.69 -3.72
CA LEU A 338 -17.63 2.94 -5.16
C LEU A 338 -18.82 2.39 -5.94
N ASN A 339 -19.33 1.21 -5.61
CA ASN A 339 -20.54 0.66 -6.24
C ASN A 339 -21.77 1.50 -5.96
N LEU A 340 -21.91 2.04 -4.74
CA LEU A 340 -22.99 2.96 -4.40
C LEU A 340 -22.95 4.20 -5.30
N ALA A 341 -21.78 4.82 -5.45
CA ALA A 341 -21.59 5.98 -6.32
C ALA A 341 -21.82 5.63 -7.81
N LEU A 342 -21.26 4.51 -8.29
CA LEU A 342 -21.32 4.07 -9.69
C LEU A 342 -22.72 3.62 -10.12
N SER A 343 -23.61 3.31 -9.17
CA SER A 343 -25.00 2.95 -9.44
C SER A 343 -25.73 4.02 -10.25
N SER A 344 -25.39 5.31 -10.04
CA SER A 344 -25.93 6.46 -10.78
C SER A 344 -25.59 6.41 -12.27
N TYR A 345 -24.46 5.78 -12.62
CA TYR A 345 -23.99 5.53 -13.99
C TYR A 345 -24.40 4.15 -14.53
N ARG A 346 -25.17 3.37 -13.77
CA ARG A 346 -25.63 2.01 -14.11
C ARG A 346 -24.47 1.06 -14.42
N THR A 347 -23.39 1.20 -13.69
CA THR A 347 -22.21 0.33 -13.74
C THR A 347 -21.83 -0.10 -12.33
N ASN A 348 -20.77 -0.88 -12.21
CA ASN A 348 -20.19 -1.30 -10.93
C ASN A 348 -18.66 -1.35 -11.06
N PHE A 349 -17.99 -1.48 -9.92
CA PHE A 349 -16.54 -1.56 -9.80
C PHE A 349 -15.94 -2.57 -10.78
N ASN A 350 -16.45 -3.80 -10.82
CA ASN A 350 -15.93 -4.87 -11.71
C ASN A 350 -15.99 -4.51 -13.20
N ALA A 351 -17.06 -3.85 -13.64
CA ALA A 351 -17.21 -3.42 -15.02
C ALA A 351 -16.31 -2.23 -15.37
N VAL A 352 -16.09 -1.32 -14.41
CA VAL A 352 -15.17 -0.18 -14.59
C VAL A 352 -13.72 -0.66 -14.59
N PHE A 353 -13.34 -1.51 -13.63
CA PHE A 353 -12.04 -2.16 -13.54
C PHE A 353 -11.70 -2.90 -14.84
N HIS A 354 -12.65 -3.67 -15.37
CA HIS A 354 -12.52 -4.33 -16.66
C HIS A 354 -12.12 -3.37 -17.79
N ASN A 355 -12.74 -2.19 -17.85
CA ASN A 355 -12.43 -1.21 -18.89
C ASN A 355 -11.09 -0.49 -18.61
N TRP A 356 -10.78 -0.20 -17.34
CA TRP A 356 -9.54 0.45 -16.92
C TRP A 356 -8.30 -0.38 -17.26
N ARG A 357 -8.28 -1.68 -16.94
CA ARG A 357 -7.16 -2.57 -17.32
C ARG A 357 -6.95 -2.58 -18.85
N LEU A 358 -8.03 -2.51 -19.63
CA LEU A 358 -7.93 -2.39 -21.08
C LEU A 358 -7.50 -0.99 -21.53
N ALA A 359 -7.87 0.09 -20.83
CA ALA A 359 -7.41 1.44 -21.12
C ALA A 359 -5.88 1.58 -20.97
N ASN A 360 -5.31 0.93 -19.95
CA ASN A 360 -3.87 0.87 -19.69
C ASN A 360 -3.09 0.23 -20.85
N LEU A 361 -3.69 -0.77 -21.50
CA LEU A 361 -3.14 -1.45 -22.67
C LEU A 361 -3.40 -0.72 -23.99
N LEU A 362 -4.64 -0.30 -24.24
CA LEU A 362 -5.12 0.10 -25.56
C LEU A 362 -4.86 1.58 -25.87
N ARG A 363 -4.96 2.46 -24.87
CA ARG A 363 -4.65 3.91 -24.94
C ARG A 363 -5.27 4.61 -26.15
N THR A 364 -6.56 4.39 -26.42
CA THR A 364 -7.21 4.85 -27.65
C THR A 364 -8.69 5.18 -27.49
N SER A 365 -9.11 6.28 -28.12
CA SER A 365 -10.53 6.65 -28.24
C SER A 365 -11.22 6.11 -29.49
N LEU A 366 -10.50 5.37 -30.35
CA LEU A 366 -11.03 4.91 -31.64
C LEU A 366 -12.09 3.80 -31.50
N ILE A 367 -12.06 3.07 -30.40
CA ILE A 367 -12.95 1.94 -30.11
C ILE A 367 -13.57 2.11 -28.73
N GLY A 368 -14.66 1.37 -28.47
CA GLY A 368 -15.36 1.42 -27.19
C GLY A 368 -16.00 2.78 -26.86
N GLY A 369 -16.10 3.70 -27.83
CA GLY A 369 -16.65 5.04 -27.58
C GLY A 369 -15.78 5.94 -26.71
N GLY A 370 -14.47 5.66 -26.60
CA GLY A 370 -13.55 6.46 -25.78
C GLY A 370 -13.14 5.81 -24.45
N ILE A 371 -13.84 4.76 -24.01
CA ILE A 371 -13.64 4.14 -22.69
C ILE A 371 -12.25 3.53 -22.48
N TYR A 372 -11.45 3.35 -23.53
CA TYR A 372 -10.09 2.80 -23.44
C TYR A 372 -9.01 3.87 -23.53
N ASN A 373 -9.33 5.11 -23.13
CA ASN A 373 -8.41 6.23 -23.12
C ASN A 373 -8.56 7.05 -21.83
N TYR A 374 -7.52 7.84 -21.54
CA TYR A 374 -7.51 8.88 -20.52
C TYR A 374 -7.70 10.25 -21.18
N PHE A 375 -8.46 11.13 -20.54
CA PHE A 375 -8.75 12.48 -21.02
C PHE A 375 -7.96 13.55 -20.24
N SER A 376 -7.67 13.31 -18.97
CA SER A 376 -6.89 14.23 -18.13
C SER A 376 -5.37 14.04 -18.27
N ILE A 377 -4.92 12.86 -18.72
CA ILE A 377 -3.50 12.54 -18.93
C ILE A 377 -3.26 11.90 -20.31
N ASN A 378 -2.02 11.95 -20.79
CA ASN A 378 -1.65 11.34 -22.07
C ASN A 378 -0.65 10.20 -21.89
N LEU A 379 -1.14 8.96 -21.83
CA LEU A 379 -0.29 7.78 -21.73
C LEU A 379 0.52 7.45 -23.00
N ASN A 380 0.32 8.22 -24.09
CA ASN A 380 1.16 8.15 -25.29
C ASN A 380 2.25 9.23 -25.31
N ALA A 381 2.41 9.99 -24.22
CA ALA A 381 3.48 10.98 -24.09
C ALA A 381 4.87 10.32 -24.09
N PRO A 382 5.92 11.03 -24.55
CA PRO A 382 7.30 10.54 -24.48
C PRO A 382 7.69 10.20 -23.02
N GLY A 383 8.35 9.06 -22.83
CA GLY A 383 8.80 8.61 -21.51
C GLY A 383 7.80 7.75 -20.74
N VAL A 384 6.57 7.58 -21.25
CA VAL A 384 5.60 6.63 -20.68
C VAL A 384 5.78 5.25 -21.29
N SER A 385 6.09 4.26 -20.46
CA SER A 385 6.27 2.87 -20.83
C SER A 385 4.94 2.24 -21.27
N GLN A 386 5.00 1.23 -22.15
CA GLN A 386 3.86 0.35 -22.39
C GLN A 386 3.71 -0.61 -21.20
N VAL A 387 2.49 -1.08 -20.95
CA VAL A 387 2.25 -2.13 -19.96
C VAL A 387 3.07 -3.38 -20.31
N LYS A 388 3.74 -3.96 -19.31
CA LYS A 388 4.54 -5.17 -19.46
C LYS A 388 3.64 -6.29 -19.98
N MET A 389 4.18 -7.04 -20.94
CA MET A 389 3.50 -8.19 -21.51
C MET A 389 4.41 -9.42 -21.47
N ASN A 390 3.90 -10.49 -20.88
CA ASN A 390 4.45 -11.83 -20.99
C ASN A 390 4.38 -12.29 -22.45
N GLN A 391 5.38 -13.04 -22.93
CA GLN A 391 5.50 -13.37 -24.36
C GLN A 391 5.47 -14.86 -24.65
N ILE A 392 4.58 -15.26 -25.56
CA ILE A 392 4.57 -16.59 -26.17
C ILE A 392 5.18 -16.52 -27.57
N LYS A 393 6.30 -17.24 -27.77
CA LYS A 393 7.12 -17.24 -29.00
C LYS A 393 7.07 -18.57 -29.76
N TYR A 394 5.97 -19.31 -29.62
CA TYR A 394 5.76 -20.58 -30.32
C TYR A 394 4.41 -20.57 -31.04
N GLN A 395 4.32 -21.23 -32.20
CA GLN A 395 3.05 -21.36 -32.95
C GLN A 395 2.07 -22.33 -32.29
N TYR A 396 2.60 -23.40 -31.68
CA TYR A 396 1.84 -24.35 -30.89
C TYR A 396 2.03 -23.97 -29.42
N VAL A 397 0.91 -23.62 -28.77
CA VAL A 397 0.89 -23.24 -27.36
C VAL A 397 0.28 -24.42 -26.61
N PRO A 398 1.08 -25.30 -25.98
CA PRO A 398 0.53 -26.35 -25.11
C PRO A 398 -0.21 -25.70 -23.93
N TRP A 399 -0.77 -26.51 -23.02
CA TRP A 399 -1.19 -25.98 -21.73
C TRP A 399 0.00 -25.32 -21.04
N THR A 400 -0.09 -24.01 -20.86
CA THR A 400 0.93 -23.15 -20.27
C THR A 400 0.29 -22.44 -19.08
N TYR A 401 0.95 -22.49 -17.93
CA TYR A 401 0.54 -21.77 -16.71
C TYR A 401 0.99 -20.31 -16.75
N GLY A 402 0.22 -19.41 -16.13
CA GLY A 402 0.63 -18.02 -15.91
C GLY A 402 1.94 -17.97 -15.12
N SER A 403 2.00 -18.73 -14.01
CA SER A 403 3.19 -18.85 -13.17
C SER A 403 4.46 -19.35 -13.89
N SER A 404 4.34 -19.92 -15.10
CA SER A 404 5.50 -20.34 -15.89
C SER A 404 6.30 -19.18 -16.49
N PHE A 405 5.77 -17.95 -16.45
CA PHE A 405 6.50 -16.74 -16.83
C PHE A 405 7.56 -16.32 -15.81
N GLY A 406 7.56 -16.95 -14.62
CA GLY A 406 8.48 -16.67 -13.53
C GLY A 406 7.92 -15.66 -12.55
N THR A 407 8.76 -15.27 -11.61
CA THR A 407 8.43 -14.26 -10.60
C THR A 407 8.40 -12.87 -11.20
N THR A 408 7.63 -11.99 -10.57
CA THR A 408 7.51 -10.61 -10.98
C THR A 408 8.76 -9.83 -10.61
N LYS A 409 9.07 -8.89 -11.52
CA LYS A 409 10.26 -8.06 -11.44
C LYS A 409 9.86 -6.62 -11.59
N THR A 410 10.26 -5.80 -10.61
CA THR A 410 9.98 -4.36 -10.56
C THR A 410 10.60 -3.64 -11.75
N ALA A 411 10.24 -2.37 -11.98
CA ALA A 411 10.85 -1.57 -13.06
C ALA A 411 12.38 -1.41 -12.90
N LEU A 412 12.88 -1.54 -11.66
CA LEU A 412 14.31 -1.51 -11.32
C LEU A 412 14.99 -2.89 -11.42
N GLY A 413 14.24 -3.95 -11.68
CA GLY A 413 14.74 -5.31 -11.90
C GLY A 413 14.88 -6.15 -10.63
N TYR A 414 14.36 -5.70 -9.49
CA TYR A 414 14.29 -6.50 -8.27
C TYR A 414 13.22 -7.59 -8.40
N ASP A 415 13.47 -8.74 -7.79
CA ASP A 415 12.59 -9.90 -7.83
C ASP A 415 11.68 -9.88 -6.62
N THR A 416 10.36 -9.90 -6.82
CA THR A 416 9.37 -9.87 -5.73
C THR A 416 9.16 -11.24 -5.11
N GLY A 417 9.58 -12.32 -5.77
CA GLY A 417 9.32 -13.70 -5.34
C GLY A 417 7.91 -14.20 -5.66
N ILE A 418 6.99 -13.31 -6.03
CA ILE A 418 5.59 -13.60 -6.35
C ILE A 418 5.46 -13.99 -7.83
N LYS A 419 4.70 -15.04 -8.14
CA LYS A 419 4.51 -15.56 -9.52
C LYS A 419 3.03 -15.77 -9.91
N GLU A 420 2.14 -15.76 -8.91
CA GLU A 420 0.69 -15.88 -9.07
C GLU A 420 0.07 -14.48 -8.97
N ILE A 421 -1.18 -14.32 -9.37
CA ILE A 421 -1.80 -12.99 -9.48
C ILE A 421 -2.73 -12.77 -8.30
N ALA A 422 -2.56 -11.66 -7.58
CA ALA A 422 -3.48 -11.23 -6.54
C ALA A 422 -4.83 -10.75 -7.12
N THR A 423 -5.85 -10.59 -6.27
CA THR A 423 -7.16 -10.10 -6.73
C THR A 423 -7.01 -8.75 -7.42
N TYR A 424 -7.74 -8.49 -8.51
CA TYR A 424 -7.62 -7.25 -9.29
C TYR A 424 -6.19 -6.91 -9.81
N GLY A 425 -5.25 -7.86 -9.80
CA GLY A 425 -4.01 -7.82 -10.59
C GLY A 425 -4.26 -8.24 -12.04
N THR A 426 -3.45 -7.80 -13.00
CA THR A 426 -3.66 -8.15 -14.43
C THR A 426 -2.42 -8.65 -15.16
N ASP A 427 -2.53 -9.87 -15.68
CA ASP A 427 -1.56 -10.41 -16.63
C ASP A 427 -1.90 -10.06 -18.07
N TYR A 428 -0.89 -9.65 -18.84
CA TYR A 428 -1.00 -9.41 -20.28
C TYR A 428 -0.08 -10.36 -21.05
N VAL A 429 -0.65 -11.35 -21.73
CA VAL A 429 0.12 -12.38 -22.45
C VAL A 429 0.01 -12.17 -23.95
N LYS A 430 1.10 -11.74 -24.58
CA LYS A 430 1.19 -11.50 -26.02
C LYS A 430 1.66 -12.75 -26.79
N PHE A 431 0.81 -13.25 -27.66
CA PHE A 431 1.15 -14.30 -28.62
C PHE A 431 1.89 -13.70 -29.82
N THR A 432 3.22 -13.71 -29.77
CA THR A 432 4.05 -13.02 -30.78
C THR A 432 4.23 -13.87 -32.05
N ASP A 433 4.37 -15.18 -31.90
CA ASP A 433 4.60 -16.08 -33.04
C ASP A 433 3.39 -16.85 -33.53
N TRP A 434 2.30 -16.79 -32.78
CA TRP A 434 1.02 -17.31 -33.23
C TRP A 434 0.48 -16.48 -34.40
N ASN A 435 0.23 -17.13 -35.54
CA ASN A 435 -0.13 -16.45 -36.79
C ASN A 435 -1.28 -17.13 -37.55
N THR A 436 -2.03 -17.98 -36.87
CA THR A 436 -3.19 -18.71 -37.41
C THR A 436 -4.43 -18.35 -36.62
N ARG A 437 -5.61 -18.41 -37.24
CA ARG A 437 -6.86 -18.38 -36.46
C ARG A 437 -6.95 -19.61 -35.57
N GLY A 438 -7.62 -19.51 -34.45
CA GLY A 438 -7.78 -20.64 -33.55
C GLY A 438 -8.58 -20.32 -32.30
N THR A 439 -8.83 -21.38 -31.53
CA THR A 439 -9.54 -21.29 -30.24
C THR A 439 -8.52 -21.25 -29.12
N ILE A 440 -8.65 -20.25 -28.26
CA ILE A 440 -7.94 -20.16 -26.99
C ILE A 440 -8.83 -20.82 -25.94
N TYR A 441 -8.29 -21.80 -25.24
CA TYR A 441 -8.91 -22.42 -24.07
C TYR A 441 -8.22 -21.88 -22.82
N PHE A 442 -9.02 -21.67 -21.78
CA PHE A 442 -8.62 -21.13 -20.49
C PHE A 442 -9.16 -22.01 -19.38
N ASP A 443 -8.40 -22.13 -18.30
CA ASP A 443 -8.72 -22.89 -17.10
C ASP A 443 -8.01 -22.23 -15.91
N GLY A 444 -8.75 -21.49 -15.09
CA GLY A 444 -8.26 -20.82 -13.88
C GLY A 444 -8.32 -21.75 -12.65
N ASN A 445 -7.63 -21.38 -11.57
CA ASN A 445 -7.85 -22.04 -10.29
C ASN A 445 -9.27 -21.76 -9.77
N ASP A 446 -9.98 -22.79 -9.30
CA ASP A 446 -11.32 -22.61 -8.69
C ASP A 446 -11.27 -21.87 -7.35
N TYR A 447 -10.12 -21.94 -6.66
CA TYR A 447 -9.90 -21.38 -5.33
C TYR A 447 -8.56 -20.66 -5.23
N ALA A 448 -8.52 -19.61 -4.40
CA ALA A 448 -7.32 -18.82 -4.17
C ALA A 448 -6.26 -19.64 -3.43
N THR A 449 -5.02 -19.41 -3.79
CA THR A 449 -3.84 -19.74 -3.01
C THR A 449 -3.66 -18.68 -1.93
N LEU A 450 -3.82 -19.05 -0.67
CA LEU A 450 -3.49 -18.17 0.45
C LEU A 450 -2.00 -18.35 0.79
N GLU A 451 -1.20 -17.27 0.64
CA GLU A 451 0.24 -17.31 0.93
C GLU A 451 0.52 -17.59 2.40
N MET A 452 -0.33 -17.09 3.30
CA MET A 452 -0.18 -17.20 4.75
C MET A 452 -1.43 -17.79 5.40
N GLY A 453 -1.23 -18.55 6.46
CA GLY A 453 -2.31 -19.11 7.25
C GLY A 453 -2.08 -20.51 7.77
N TRP A 454 -3.11 -21.01 8.44
CA TRP A 454 -3.08 -22.26 9.21
C TRP A 454 -2.36 -23.44 8.54
N GLU A 455 -1.33 -23.97 9.18
CA GLU A 455 -0.61 -25.17 8.74
C GLU A 455 -0.95 -26.38 9.62
N LEU A 456 -1.04 -27.56 9.01
CA LEU A 456 -1.19 -28.81 9.75
C LEU A 456 0.20 -29.41 10.04
N ILE A 457 0.67 -29.29 11.27
CA ILE A 457 1.94 -29.82 11.76
C ILE A 457 1.67 -31.09 12.57
N GLY A 458 1.82 -32.25 11.93
CA GLY A 458 1.39 -33.51 12.53
C GLY A 458 -0.14 -33.55 12.62
N ASP A 459 -0.68 -33.63 13.84
CA ASP A 459 -2.12 -33.60 14.12
C ASP A 459 -2.58 -32.25 14.73
N VAL A 460 -1.73 -31.22 14.68
CA VAL A 460 -1.99 -29.90 15.26
C VAL A 460 -2.07 -28.86 14.15
N TRP A 461 -3.16 -28.11 14.11
CA TRP A 461 -3.27 -26.92 13.29
C TRP A 461 -2.58 -25.75 13.99
N TYR A 462 -1.76 -25.01 13.26
CA TYR A 462 -1.02 -23.85 13.74
C TYR A 462 -1.31 -22.65 12.86
N SER A 463 -1.77 -21.53 13.41
CA SER A 463 -2.19 -20.34 12.65
C SER A 463 -1.06 -19.66 11.88
N GLY A 464 0.19 -19.84 12.30
CA GLY A 464 1.30 -18.98 11.94
C GLY A 464 1.53 -17.88 12.99
N SER A 465 2.66 -17.18 12.86
CA SER A 465 3.12 -16.10 13.74
C SER A 465 3.86 -15.04 12.93
N GLY A 466 4.07 -13.85 13.48
CA GLY A 466 5.02 -12.89 12.91
C GLY A 466 4.53 -12.13 11.68
N VAL A 467 3.21 -12.04 11.51
CA VAL A 467 2.56 -11.42 10.34
C VAL A 467 1.49 -10.45 10.83
N ASP A 468 1.63 -9.21 10.39
CA ASP A 468 0.72 -8.11 10.70
C ASP A 468 -0.51 -8.21 9.77
N LEU A 469 -1.67 -7.77 10.26
CA LEU A 469 -2.95 -7.73 9.53
C LEU A 469 -3.38 -9.08 8.95
N ILE A 470 -3.02 -10.18 9.60
CA ILE A 470 -3.43 -11.51 9.14
C ILE A 470 -4.93 -11.68 9.36
N ASP A 471 -5.59 -12.32 8.42
CA ASP A 471 -6.96 -12.82 8.58
C ASP A 471 -7.05 -14.20 7.94
N THR A 472 -6.90 -15.24 8.75
CA THR A 472 -6.80 -16.61 8.25
C THR A 472 -7.70 -17.57 8.99
N SER A 473 -8.21 -18.58 8.28
CA SER A 473 -9.23 -19.48 8.81
C SER A 473 -9.05 -20.94 8.40
N ILE A 474 -9.34 -21.83 9.35
CA ILE A 474 -9.66 -23.24 9.08
C ILE A 474 -11.12 -23.51 9.42
N VAL A 475 -11.75 -24.37 8.62
CA VAL A 475 -13.17 -24.65 8.69
C VAL A 475 -13.41 -26.16 8.69
N GLY A 476 -14.34 -26.60 9.54
CA GLY A 476 -14.94 -27.93 9.50
C GLY A 476 -16.45 -27.84 9.39
N GLU A 477 -17.10 -28.94 9.01
CA GLU A 477 -18.55 -29.00 8.92
C GLU A 477 -19.10 -30.29 9.56
N GLY A 478 -20.30 -30.21 10.14
CA GLY A 478 -20.90 -31.37 10.77
C GLY A 478 -22.29 -31.12 11.35
N TYR A 479 -22.93 -32.22 11.75
CA TYR A 479 -24.26 -32.21 12.37
C TYR A 479 -24.14 -32.05 13.89
N VAL A 480 -24.87 -31.10 14.46
CA VAL A 480 -24.93 -30.89 15.91
C VAL A 480 -25.97 -31.84 16.52
N ASN A 481 -25.51 -32.88 17.23
CA ASN A 481 -26.39 -33.82 17.89
C ASN A 481 -27.07 -33.18 19.10
N PRO A 482 -28.42 -33.11 19.17
CA PRO A 482 -29.12 -32.55 20.33
C PRO A 482 -28.82 -33.24 21.67
N ALA A 483 -28.36 -34.50 21.66
CA ALA A 483 -27.99 -35.21 22.88
C ALA A 483 -26.59 -34.84 23.40
N ASN A 484 -25.75 -34.21 22.56
CA ASN A 484 -24.41 -33.78 22.91
C ASN A 484 -24.03 -32.54 22.07
N PRO A 485 -24.67 -31.38 22.27
CA PRO A 485 -24.51 -30.22 21.40
C PRO A 485 -23.26 -29.41 21.77
N PHE A 486 -22.09 -30.04 21.78
CA PHE A 486 -20.83 -29.40 22.17
C PHE A 486 -19.78 -29.52 21.06
N LEU A 487 -19.01 -28.45 20.91
CA LEU A 487 -17.73 -28.44 20.20
C LEU A 487 -16.63 -28.51 21.26
N THR A 488 -15.70 -29.45 21.14
CA THR A 488 -14.56 -29.59 22.05
C THR A 488 -13.26 -29.68 21.28
N PHE A 489 -12.20 -29.08 21.78
CA PHE A 489 -10.86 -29.17 21.20
C PHE A 489 -9.78 -28.85 22.25
N GLU A 490 -8.54 -29.18 21.93
CA GLU A 490 -7.36 -28.80 22.71
C GLU A 490 -6.64 -27.67 22.00
N THR A 491 -6.14 -26.69 22.75
CA THR A 491 -5.50 -25.53 22.17
C THR A 491 -4.42 -24.95 23.08
N TYR A 492 -3.44 -24.29 22.45
CA TYR A 492 -2.48 -23.40 23.09
C TYR A 492 -2.46 -22.12 22.25
N TYR A 493 -2.39 -20.96 22.90
CA TYR A 493 -2.37 -19.68 22.22
C TYR A 493 -1.49 -18.66 22.95
N ASP A 494 -0.79 -17.84 22.17
CA ASP A 494 -0.02 -16.69 22.63
C ASP A 494 -0.33 -15.55 21.66
N ILE A 495 -1.24 -14.68 22.07
CA ILE A 495 -1.91 -13.69 21.21
C ILE A 495 -1.78 -12.32 21.89
N GLU A 496 -1.52 -11.26 21.13
CA GLU A 496 -1.42 -9.91 21.69
C GLU A 496 -2.68 -9.54 22.48
N GLU A 497 -2.47 -9.10 23.72
CA GLU A 497 -3.54 -8.85 24.69
C GLU A 497 -4.44 -7.68 24.25
N TYR A 498 -5.70 -7.98 23.98
CA TYR A 498 -6.79 -7.06 23.59
C TYR A 498 -6.71 -6.43 22.19
N TRP A 499 -5.69 -6.76 21.39
CA TRP A 499 -5.53 -6.29 20.01
C TRP A 499 -5.77 -7.42 19.02
N ASP A 500 -5.08 -8.54 19.20
CA ASP A 500 -5.19 -9.72 18.37
C ASP A 500 -6.19 -10.72 18.94
N PHE A 501 -6.86 -11.47 18.06
CA PHE A 501 -7.89 -12.42 18.49
C PHE A 501 -7.93 -13.73 17.68
N GLY A 502 -8.10 -14.83 18.42
CA GLY A 502 -8.53 -16.13 17.92
C GLY A 502 -10.03 -16.32 18.10
N PHE A 503 -10.79 -16.40 17.02
CA PHE A 503 -12.25 -16.57 17.05
C PHE A 503 -12.66 -18.02 16.75
N VAL A 504 -13.61 -18.53 17.54
CA VAL A 504 -14.36 -19.76 17.22
C VAL A 504 -15.76 -19.36 16.79
N GLN A 505 -16.12 -19.66 15.55
CA GLN A 505 -17.33 -19.12 14.94
C GLN A 505 -18.17 -20.22 14.28
N VAL A 506 -19.48 -20.00 14.23
CA VAL A 506 -20.45 -20.93 13.62
C VAL A 506 -21.20 -20.28 12.48
N SER A 507 -21.51 -21.06 11.46
CA SER A 507 -22.34 -20.65 10.33
C SER A 507 -23.43 -21.69 10.04
N THR A 508 -24.64 -21.19 9.77
CA THR A 508 -25.82 -22.00 9.38
C THR A 508 -26.22 -21.81 7.92
N ASP A 509 -25.49 -20.98 7.15
CA ASP A 509 -25.82 -20.59 5.77
C ASP A 509 -24.72 -20.96 4.76
N GLY A 510 -23.91 -21.96 5.10
CA GLY A 510 -22.84 -22.45 4.24
C GLY A 510 -21.57 -21.60 4.29
N GLY A 511 -21.45 -20.67 5.25
CA GLY A 511 -20.29 -19.80 5.45
C GLY A 511 -20.47 -18.39 4.87
N ALA A 512 -21.71 -18.01 4.51
CA ALA A 512 -22.01 -16.67 4.03
C ALA A 512 -22.04 -15.64 5.17
N SER A 513 -22.45 -16.05 6.37
CA SER A 513 -22.34 -15.29 7.61
C SER A 513 -21.81 -16.17 8.75
N TRP A 514 -21.17 -15.52 9.72
CA TRP A 514 -20.51 -16.17 10.86
C TRP A 514 -20.92 -15.50 12.17
N THR A 515 -21.13 -16.29 13.22
CA THR A 515 -21.39 -15.79 14.58
C THR A 515 -20.32 -16.33 15.52
N SER A 516 -19.67 -15.44 16.26
CA SER A 516 -18.66 -15.83 17.25
C SER A 516 -19.31 -16.48 18.47
N LEU A 517 -18.73 -17.60 18.88
CA LEU A 517 -19.16 -18.38 20.03
C LEU A 517 -18.44 -17.87 21.28
N SER A 518 -19.12 -17.90 22.42
CA SER A 518 -18.53 -17.54 23.71
C SER A 518 -18.36 -18.75 24.62
N ASN A 519 -17.32 -18.70 25.44
CA ASN A 519 -17.12 -19.57 26.59
C ASN A 519 -16.42 -18.79 27.73
N GLU A 520 -15.87 -19.48 28.72
CA GLU A 520 -15.18 -18.85 29.86
C GLU A 520 -13.81 -18.24 29.52
N TYR A 521 -13.23 -18.54 28.35
CA TYR A 521 -11.93 -18.04 27.89
C TYR A 521 -12.04 -16.89 26.88
N THR A 522 -13.22 -16.69 26.27
CA THR A 522 -13.44 -15.62 25.30
C THR A 522 -13.86 -14.33 25.98
N THR A 523 -13.43 -13.18 25.47
CA THR A 523 -13.79 -11.85 25.98
C THR A 523 -14.35 -10.93 24.89
N PHE A 524 -15.12 -9.93 25.31
CA PHE A 524 -15.48 -8.76 24.50
C PHE A 524 -14.59 -7.54 24.83
N GLU A 525 -13.74 -7.65 25.85
CA GLU A 525 -12.77 -6.61 26.17
C GLU A 525 -11.71 -6.56 25.06
N HIS A 526 -11.42 -5.35 24.61
CA HIS A 526 -10.51 -5.03 23.53
C HIS A 526 -9.89 -3.66 23.84
N ASP A 527 -8.78 -3.34 23.21
CA ASP A 527 -8.28 -1.97 23.20
C ASP A 527 -9.26 -1.09 22.42
N VAL A 528 -9.45 0.16 22.83
CA VAL A 528 -10.35 1.10 22.15
C VAL A 528 -9.93 1.35 20.70
N ASN A 529 -8.64 1.17 20.41
CA ASN A 529 -8.04 1.37 19.11
C ASN A 529 -7.85 0.06 18.33
N ALA A 530 -8.31 -1.10 18.83
CA ALA A 530 -8.17 -2.36 18.11
C ALA A 530 -8.85 -2.29 16.73
N LEU A 531 -8.31 -3.02 15.74
CA LEU A 531 -8.80 -3.04 14.37
C LEU A 531 -10.35 -3.17 14.33
N PRO A 532 -11.10 -2.26 13.68
CA PRO A 532 -12.57 -2.29 13.71
C PRO A 532 -13.15 -3.64 13.27
N ALA A 533 -12.53 -4.30 12.29
CA ALA A 533 -12.92 -5.63 11.82
C ALA A 533 -12.80 -6.73 12.90
N ILE A 534 -11.85 -6.60 13.85
CA ILE A 534 -11.72 -7.48 15.01
C ILE A 534 -12.87 -7.21 16.00
N ILE A 535 -13.14 -5.94 16.29
CA ILE A 535 -14.20 -5.51 17.22
C ILE A 535 -15.57 -6.05 16.77
N GLU A 536 -15.85 -5.98 15.46
CA GLU A 536 -17.08 -6.52 14.85
C GLU A 536 -17.26 -8.04 15.02
N ASN A 537 -16.18 -8.77 15.28
CA ASN A 537 -16.18 -10.23 15.41
C ASN A 537 -16.12 -10.73 16.87
N LEU A 538 -16.07 -9.85 17.86
CA LEU A 538 -16.05 -10.24 19.28
C LEU A 538 -17.31 -11.06 19.67
N PRO A 539 -17.20 -12.03 20.58
CA PRO A 539 -16.06 -12.29 21.46
C PRO A 539 -15.02 -13.25 20.86
N GLY A 540 -13.78 -13.20 21.38
CA GLY A 540 -12.67 -14.06 20.94
C GLY A 540 -11.66 -14.36 22.04
N LEU A 541 -10.68 -15.20 21.73
CA LEU A 541 -9.51 -15.49 22.56
C LEU A 541 -8.44 -14.42 22.34
N THR A 542 -7.85 -13.92 23.41
CA THR A 542 -6.72 -12.99 23.38
C THR A 542 -5.82 -13.28 24.59
N CYS A 543 -4.67 -12.60 24.70
CA CYS A 543 -3.61 -12.88 25.67
C CYS A 543 -2.94 -14.25 25.47
N THR A 544 -2.17 -14.69 26.47
CA THR A 544 -1.44 -15.96 26.46
C THR A 544 -2.11 -17.03 27.34
N SER A 545 -2.16 -18.26 26.85
CA SER A 545 -2.43 -19.45 27.66
C SER A 545 -1.13 -19.99 28.28
N ASP A 546 -1.11 -20.22 29.60
CA ASP A 546 0.08 -20.75 30.30
C ASP A 546 0.47 -22.18 29.85
N ASP A 547 -0.49 -22.99 29.40
CA ASP A 547 -0.32 -24.36 28.93
C ASP A 547 -1.48 -24.72 27.97
N TRP A 548 -1.44 -25.91 27.38
CA TRP A 548 -2.55 -26.44 26.60
C TRP A 548 -3.84 -26.52 27.42
N VAL A 549 -4.91 -25.93 26.89
CA VAL A 549 -6.24 -25.91 27.50
C VAL A 549 -7.24 -26.74 26.68
N ASN A 550 -8.15 -27.40 27.39
CA ASN A 550 -9.31 -28.04 26.78
C ASN A 550 -10.43 -26.99 26.69
N MET A 551 -10.87 -26.69 25.47
CA MET A 551 -11.99 -25.79 25.24
C MET A 551 -13.26 -26.55 24.93
N GLU A 552 -14.37 -26.03 25.45
CA GLU A 552 -15.73 -26.49 25.18
C GLU A 552 -16.60 -25.28 24.82
N PHE A 553 -17.37 -25.39 23.73
CA PHE A 553 -18.38 -24.41 23.34
C PHE A 553 -19.75 -25.08 23.25
N ASN A 554 -20.76 -24.45 23.84
CA ASN A 554 -22.14 -24.92 23.81
C ASN A 554 -22.81 -24.50 22.49
N LEU A 555 -23.32 -25.48 21.75
CA LEU A 555 -24.04 -25.32 20.48
C LEU A 555 -25.51 -25.68 20.58
N SER A 556 -26.13 -25.61 21.76
CA SER A 556 -27.53 -26.00 21.98
C SER A 556 -28.51 -25.26 21.07
N ASP A 557 -28.23 -24.00 20.71
CA ASP A 557 -29.05 -23.20 19.80
C ASP A 557 -29.00 -23.71 18.35
N TYR A 558 -27.99 -24.51 18.01
CA TYR A 558 -27.79 -25.12 16.70
C TYR A 558 -28.14 -26.62 16.68
N ALA A 559 -28.63 -27.16 17.80
CA ALA A 559 -28.97 -28.57 17.95
C ALA A 559 -29.93 -29.04 16.85
N GLY A 560 -29.55 -30.12 16.17
CA GLY A 560 -30.34 -30.69 15.07
C GLY A 560 -30.07 -30.06 13.70
N SER A 561 -29.13 -29.12 13.60
CA SER A 561 -28.72 -28.49 12.35
C SER A 561 -27.37 -29.02 11.86
N PHE A 562 -27.12 -28.89 10.56
CA PHE A 562 -25.80 -29.04 9.98
C PHE A 562 -25.15 -27.65 9.93
N VAL A 563 -23.95 -27.53 10.50
CA VAL A 563 -23.26 -26.24 10.67
C VAL A 563 -21.83 -26.31 10.13
N LYS A 564 -21.27 -25.15 9.81
CA LYS A 564 -19.83 -24.98 9.67
C LYS A 564 -19.27 -24.35 10.94
N ILE A 565 -18.09 -24.80 11.35
CA ILE A 565 -17.30 -24.25 12.46
C ILE A 565 -16.01 -23.70 11.88
N ARG A 566 -15.67 -22.46 12.23
CA ARG A 566 -14.45 -21.76 11.79
C ARG A 566 -13.59 -21.40 12.99
N PHE A 567 -12.29 -21.66 12.88
CA PHE A 567 -11.26 -21.09 13.72
C PHE A 567 -10.57 -20.00 12.89
N ARG A 568 -10.73 -18.74 13.29
CA ARG A 568 -10.20 -17.57 12.58
C ARG A 568 -9.16 -16.90 13.47
N TYR A 569 -7.99 -16.63 12.93
CA TYR A 569 -6.94 -15.88 13.61
C TYR A 569 -6.79 -14.53 12.92
N MET A 570 -6.91 -13.46 13.69
CA MET A 570 -6.78 -12.08 13.21
C MET A 570 -5.71 -11.35 14.04
N THR A 571 -4.81 -10.65 13.35
CA THR A 571 -3.81 -9.78 13.96
C THR A 571 -4.00 -8.33 13.53
N ASP A 572 -3.55 -7.40 14.36
CA ASP A 572 -3.42 -6.00 14.03
C ASP A 572 -2.12 -5.70 13.24
N TRP A 573 -1.81 -4.42 13.07
CA TRP A 573 -0.66 -3.91 12.33
C TRP A 573 0.64 -3.83 13.17
N ALA A 574 0.70 -4.48 14.34
CA ALA A 574 1.77 -4.32 15.31
C ALA A 574 2.27 -5.65 15.94
N THR A 575 2.14 -5.83 17.26
CA THR A 575 3.04 -6.74 17.99
C THR A 575 2.59 -8.19 17.85
N THR A 576 3.28 -8.95 17.01
CA THR A 576 2.94 -10.35 16.83
C THR A 576 3.60 -11.29 17.85
N TYR A 577 2.80 -12.25 18.35
CA TYR A 577 3.23 -13.32 19.26
C TYR A 577 3.26 -14.69 18.55
N GLU A 578 3.37 -15.80 19.30
CA GLU A 578 3.48 -17.16 18.74
C GLU A 578 2.21 -17.60 17.99
N GLY A 579 1.06 -16.97 18.21
CA GLY A 579 -0.19 -17.28 17.51
C GLY A 579 -0.98 -18.39 18.18
N TRP A 580 -1.66 -19.22 17.39
CA TRP A 580 -2.72 -20.11 17.87
C TRP A 580 -2.59 -21.53 17.34
N TYR A 581 -2.68 -22.51 18.25
CA TYR A 581 -2.64 -23.93 17.96
C TYR A 581 -3.97 -24.60 18.31
N VAL A 582 -4.49 -25.46 17.43
CA VAL A 582 -5.76 -26.18 17.61
C VAL A 582 -5.60 -27.65 17.24
N THR A 583 -6.03 -28.57 18.10
CA THR A 583 -6.01 -30.01 17.85
C THR A 583 -7.20 -30.73 18.49
N ASN A 584 -7.35 -32.03 18.19
CA ASN A 584 -8.37 -32.90 18.78
C ASN A 584 -9.82 -32.37 18.68
N VAL A 585 -10.13 -31.68 17.58
CA VAL A 585 -11.44 -31.05 17.36
C VAL A 585 -12.53 -32.10 17.18
N GLN A 586 -13.57 -31.98 18.00
CA GLN A 586 -14.72 -32.88 17.99
C GLN A 586 -16.01 -32.07 18.02
N LEU A 587 -16.95 -32.42 17.13
CA LEU A 587 -18.30 -31.92 17.17
C LEU A 587 -19.23 -33.05 17.63
N SER A 588 -19.99 -32.78 18.69
CA SER A 588 -20.89 -33.77 19.28
C SER A 588 -20.21 -35.08 19.67
N GLY A 589 -18.95 -35.01 20.11
CA GLY A 589 -18.12 -36.16 20.49
C GLY A 589 -17.63 -37.01 19.32
N SER A 590 -17.76 -36.51 18.09
CA SER A 590 -17.19 -37.14 16.89
C SER A 590 -16.05 -36.27 16.34
N PRO A 591 -14.90 -36.84 15.94
CA PRO A 591 -13.82 -36.07 15.31
C PRO A 591 -14.31 -35.27 14.11
N MET A 592 -13.92 -34.00 14.06
CA MET A 592 -14.22 -33.07 12.97
C MET A 592 -12.96 -32.85 12.14
N ALA A 593 -13.04 -33.10 10.84
CA ALA A 593 -11.97 -32.73 9.91
C ALA A 593 -12.03 -31.23 9.63
N LEU A 594 -10.88 -30.56 9.72
CA LEU A 594 -10.72 -29.16 9.34
C LEU A 594 -9.93 -29.07 8.03
N ALA A 595 -10.18 -28.01 7.27
CA ALA A 595 -9.41 -27.63 6.09
C ALA A 595 -9.25 -26.11 6.05
N LYS A 596 -8.21 -25.62 5.36
CA LYS A 596 -8.06 -24.20 5.05
C LYS A 596 -9.33 -23.68 4.36
N LEU A 597 -9.75 -22.47 4.70
CA LEU A 597 -10.86 -21.82 4.00
C LEU A 597 -10.54 -21.70 2.51
N GLN A 598 -11.43 -22.22 1.67
CA GLN A 598 -11.34 -22.10 0.23
C GLN A 598 -12.06 -20.83 -0.21
N LEU A 599 -11.30 -19.84 -0.69
CA LEU A 599 -11.88 -18.62 -1.26
C LEU A 599 -12.13 -18.84 -2.75
N PRO A 600 -13.38 -18.77 -3.23
CA PRO A 600 -13.68 -18.97 -4.64
C PRO A 600 -13.07 -17.84 -5.48
N VAL A 601 -12.56 -18.20 -6.66
CA VAL A 601 -12.00 -17.25 -7.62
C VAL A 601 -12.91 -17.17 -8.83
N ASN A 602 -13.16 -15.97 -9.32
CA ASN A 602 -13.73 -15.75 -10.64
C ASN A 602 -12.67 -15.13 -11.55
N PHE A 603 -12.66 -15.46 -12.84
CA PHE A 603 -11.75 -14.81 -13.79
C PHE A 603 -12.45 -13.88 -14.78
N GLN A 604 -11.93 -12.67 -14.91
CA GLN A 604 -12.19 -11.81 -16.07
C GLN A 604 -11.12 -12.05 -17.13
N VAL A 605 -11.51 -12.61 -18.28
CA VAL A 605 -10.59 -12.92 -19.38
C VAL A 605 -11.01 -12.20 -20.65
N THR A 606 -10.11 -11.38 -21.19
CA THR A 606 -10.34 -10.66 -22.46
C THR A 606 -9.26 -11.03 -23.48
N VAL A 607 -9.67 -11.31 -24.70
CA VAL A 607 -8.76 -11.55 -25.82
C VAL A 607 -8.74 -10.34 -26.72
N VAL A 608 -7.64 -9.60 -26.70
CA VAL A 608 -7.40 -8.43 -27.54
C VAL A 608 -6.76 -8.86 -28.85
N GLN A 609 -7.46 -8.61 -29.95
CA GLN A 609 -7.05 -9.02 -31.29
C GLN A 609 -6.49 -7.82 -32.04
N ALA A 610 -5.20 -7.85 -32.35
CA ALA A 610 -4.54 -6.84 -33.17
C ALA A 610 -4.68 -7.21 -34.65
N VAL A 611 -5.58 -6.54 -35.36
CA VAL A 611 -5.84 -6.76 -36.79
C VAL A 611 -5.28 -5.60 -37.60
N TYR A 612 -4.61 -5.90 -38.71
CA TYR A 612 -4.05 -4.88 -39.59
C TYR A 612 -5.08 -4.48 -40.66
N ILE A 613 -5.55 -3.23 -40.61
CA ILE A 613 -6.56 -2.68 -41.51
C ILE A 613 -6.03 -1.37 -42.10
N PHE A 614 -5.97 -1.28 -43.44
CA PHE A 614 -5.55 -0.08 -44.18
C PHE A 614 -4.23 0.57 -43.71
N GLY A 615 -3.23 -0.24 -43.37
CA GLY A 615 -1.94 0.30 -42.95
C GLY A 615 -1.80 0.59 -41.44
N ARG A 616 -2.84 0.28 -40.64
CA ARG A 616 -2.88 0.54 -39.20
C ARG A 616 -3.23 -0.73 -38.43
N THR A 617 -2.71 -0.86 -37.22
CA THR A 617 -3.12 -1.89 -36.27
C THR A 617 -4.36 -1.41 -35.52
N VAL A 618 -5.45 -2.17 -35.61
CA VAL A 618 -6.68 -1.96 -34.84
C VAL A 618 -6.75 -3.06 -33.78
N LEU A 619 -6.83 -2.66 -32.52
CA LEU A 619 -6.99 -3.59 -31.39
C LEU A 619 -8.49 -3.79 -31.15
N ILE A 620 -8.92 -5.04 -31.01
CA ILE A 620 -10.33 -5.41 -30.81
C ILE A 620 -10.42 -6.30 -29.56
N PRO A 621 -10.84 -5.79 -28.41
CA PRO A 621 -11.09 -6.61 -27.23
C PRO A 621 -12.33 -7.49 -27.43
N VAL A 622 -12.23 -8.76 -27.04
CA VAL A 622 -13.34 -9.72 -27.04
C VAL A 622 -13.30 -10.51 -25.74
N ASP A 623 -14.32 -10.34 -24.92
CA ASP A 623 -14.40 -11.03 -23.63
C ASP A 623 -14.69 -12.51 -23.82
N MET A 624 -13.99 -13.31 -23.04
CA MET A 624 -14.20 -14.75 -22.95
C MET A 624 -15.22 -15.02 -21.86
N PHE A 625 -16.26 -15.77 -22.19
CA PHE A 625 -17.14 -16.34 -21.18
C PHE A 625 -16.38 -17.43 -20.41
N VAL A 626 -16.23 -17.22 -19.10
CA VAL A 626 -15.64 -18.17 -18.15
C VAL A 626 -16.76 -18.72 -17.26
N ASN A 627 -16.81 -20.05 -17.10
CA ASN A 627 -17.80 -20.70 -16.25
C ASN A 627 -17.41 -20.57 -14.78
N SER A 628 -18.20 -19.83 -14.01
CA SER A 628 -17.96 -19.51 -12.59
C SER A 628 -17.91 -20.70 -11.61
N ASN A 629 -18.15 -21.94 -12.07
CA ASN A 629 -18.07 -23.14 -11.23
C ASN A 629 -16.80 -23.97 -11.48
N THR A 630 -16.12 -23.72 -12.59
CA THR A 630 -14.95 -24.52 -12.99
C THR A 630 -13.81 -23.65 -13.50
N GLU A 631 -13.99 -22.33 -13.50
CA GLU A 631 -13.13 -21.33 -14.14
C GLU A 631 -12.62 -21.68 -15.55
N THR A 632 -13.43 -22.41 -16.33
CA THR A 632 -13.07 -22.79 -17.70
C THR A 632 -13.75 -21.90 -18.73
N GLY A 633 -13.00 -21.52 -19.75
CA GLY A 633 -13.47 -20.64 -20.81
C GLY A 633 -12.86 -20.99 -22.15
N ARG A 634 -13.49 -20.50 -23.21
CA ARG A 634 -12.86 -20.48 -24.53
C ARG A 634 -13.35 -19.31 -25.37
N THR A 635 -12.46 -18.80 -26.21
CA THR A 635 -12.84 -17.81 -27.22
C THR A 635 -12.02 -18.00 -28.49
N TYR A 636 -12.52 -17.45 -29.59
CA TYR A 636 -11.88 -17.57 -30.90
C TYR A 636 -11.12 -16.29 -31.23
N SER A 637 -9.86 -16.42 -31.66
CA SER A 637 -9.14 -15.29 -32.25
C SER A 637 -8.93 -15.48 -33.75
N ILE A 638 -9.18 -14.38 -34.47
CA ILE A 638 -9.07 -14.24 -35.92
C ILE A 638 -7.77 -13.55 -36.35
N ALA A 639 -7.00 -13.01 -35.40
CA ALA A 639 -5.80 -12.23 -35.72
C ALA A 639 -4.69 -13.13 -36.29
N THR A 640 -4.17 -12.75 -37.45
CA THR A 640 -3.08 -13.44 -38.14
C THR A 640 -1.99 -12.44 -38.54
N LYS A 641 -0.73 -12.88 -38.69
CA LYS A 641 0.40 -12.00 -39.07
C LYS A 641 0.05 -11.14 -40.31
N PRO A 642 0.36 -9.82 -40.30
CA PRO A 642 1.22 -9.10 -39.35
C PRO A 642 0.55 -8.70 -38.01
N GLY A 643 -0.73 -9.04 -37.82
CA GLY A 643 -1.41 -8.92 -36.53
C GLY A 643 -0.93 -9.91 -35.46
N TYR A 644 -1.48 -9.78 -34.25
CA TYR A 644 -1.16 -10.62 -33.09
C TYR A 644 -2.34 -10.67 -32.12
N THR A 645 -2.27 -11.53 -31.10
CA THR A 645 -3.28 -11.62 -30.04
C THR A 645 -2.64 -11.36 -28.68
N ILE A 646 -3.39 -10.72 -27.78
CA ILE A 646 -3.05 -10.58 -26.36
C ILE A 646 -4.18 -11.21 -25.54
N LEU A 647 -3.84 -12.08 -24.60
CA LEU A 647 -4.74 -12.57 -23.56
C LEU A 647 -4.56 -11.68 -22.32
N VAL A 648 -5.64 -11.14 -21.79
CA VAL A 648 -5.67 -10.29 -20.59
C VAL A 648 -6.43 -11.05 -19.52
N VAL A 649 -5.79 -11.33 -18.39
CA VAL A 649 -6.31 -12.21 -17.33
C VAL A 649 -6.25 -11.49 -16.00
N THR A 650 -7.36 -11.51 -15.26
CA THR A 650 -7.44 -10.99 -13.89
C THR A 650 -8.29 -11.96 -13.05
N PRO A 651 -7.79 -12.45 -11.91
CA PRO A 651 -8.61 -13.08 -10.91
C PRO A 651 -9.39 -12.04 -10.10
N ILE A 652 -10.58 -12.40 -9.65
CA ILE A 652 -11.44 -11.65 -8.75
C ILE A 652 -11.82 -12.58 -7.61
N MET A 653 -11.35 -12.25 -6.42
CA MET A 653 -11.53 -13.00 -5.18
C MET A 653 -11.43 -12.05 -3.99
N ALA A 654 -11.74 -12.53 -2.79
CA ALA A 654 -11.68 -11.71 -1.58
C ALA A 654 -10.24 -11.43 -1.12
N SER A 655 -9.35 -12.43 -1.20
CA SER A 655 -7.93 -12.27 -0.90
C SER A 655 -7.07 -13.40 -1.51
N GLY A 656 -5.76 -13.22 -1.51
CA GLY A 656 -4.76 -14.24 -1.86
C GLY A 656 -4.28 -14.14 -3.31
N THR A 657 -3.75 -15.22 -3.86
CA THR A 657 -3.28 -15.27 -5.25
C THR A 657 -3.96 -16.40 -6.02
N ALA A 658 -3.98 -16.31 -7.35
CA ALA A 658 -4.48 -17.38 -8.20
C ALA A 658 -3.58 -17.57 -9.43
N ASP A 659 -3.42 -18.83 -9.85
CA ASP A 659 -2.82 -19.18 -11.14
C ASP A 659 -3.92 -19.53 -12.16
N TYR A 660 -3.51 -19.58 -13.40
CA TYR A 660 -4.34 -19.98 -14.52
C TYR A 660 -3.50 -20.73 -15.55
N LYS A 661 -4.16 -21.49 -16.42
CA LYS A 661 -3.52 -22.05 -17.60
C LYS A 661 -4.34 -21.80 -18.86
N PHE A 662 -3.64 -21.75 -19.99
CA PHE A 662 -4.27 -21.60 -21.29
C PHE A 662 -3.57 -22.47 -22.33
N THR A 663 -4.28 -22.76 -23.42
CA THR A 663 -3.72 -23.39 -24.61
C THR A 663 -4.38 -22.83 -25.86
N VAL A 664 -3.69 -22.91 -26.99
CA VAL A 664 -4.21 -22.44 -28.27
C VAL A 664 -4.30 -23.61 -29.24
N VAL A 665 -5.49 -23.84 -29.78
CA VAL A 665 -5.76 -24.84 -30.82
C VAL A 665 -5.97 -24.11 -32.16
N PRO A 666 -5.01 -24.21 -33.11
CA PRO A 666 -5.18 -23.65 -34.44
C PRO A 666 -6.38 -24.27 -35.16
N SER A 667 -7.11 -23.45 -35.92
CA SER A 667 -8.13 -23.95 -36.84
C SER A 667 -7.47 -24.84 -37.90
N ALA A 668 -8.05 -26.02 -38.15
CA ALA A 668 -7.65 -26.85 -39.28
C ALA A 668 -7.79 -26.02 -40.57
N ARG A 669 -6.72 -25.99 -41.37
CA ARG A 669 -6.69 -25.25 -42.65
C ARG A 669 -7.52 -25.93 -43.72
#